data_AF-A0A516MVI4-F1
#
_entry.id   AF-A0A516MVI4-F1
#
_cell.length_a   1.000
_cell.length_b   1.000
_cell.length_c   1.000
_cell.angle_alpha   90.00
_cell.angle_beta   90.00
_cell.angle_gamma   90.00
#
_symmetry.space_group_name_H-M   'P 1'
#
loop_
_entity.id
_entity.type
_entity.pdbx_description
1 polymer ?
#
loop_
_entity_poly.entity_id
_entity_poly.type
_entity_poly.pdbx_seq_one_letter_code
_entity_poly.pdbx_strand_id
1 'polypeptide(L)'
;MSQVPMQYFNLMEENYSKYGLSVIQLIQIGKFYELWHEPDVPCIQQAYSQAELLAESAPPVEGPLGVTPSIEQVASLLDMRIISPGKRSLLQMGFPIYSLTTHLSTLLDKGWTIIVIDELVTGKSGPKQRAVSQVYSPSCNLEDCSELSYVISIYFKDDLLSITLFSAMNGHSIMFPVYWEDIDKVARLLISYSIKEVVIWADSGADTRILNKIYGLLIGWNLFPSEPNTRIEVMGSPGYLSYRYENDNKEWLLLHIYLGINEEWFNKNYQEYTLSKIFKSTWADDLHQVNIISLLGILQFVKDRNPNFIENLQLPESYNSVVSPLNLILCNLAEYQLDLLPKKGKLGGLLNLIDYCSTVMGKRLLKFRLLNPITDYSELNLRYEEVATLLDKQIFDNSELKQIKDLSSLHRQWAICASSANTTDPTLWLPPKKLNQIYHSYLSANKLIRSLLPLLRSPIEHLAVVPQLESLIEEIDRFFQVDNLLGDLKDILQPTDNLTNLLVQQQTLKDQLTEWAEQTSNIIFQDTISIKAEYFSKEGYAFYILSKKLAKLNRVRSPASSANTIDTSSIIILGKRGNYHIITSPAILEVSIKLNLLEEQINTYVKQTYNRELKRLYLSYSELFLPLENMISRLDVALSGAIVSTKFNYTRPYLQGEGPGLIETTNLRHPLIEQLNTQEECVAHDISLEDKGMLIFSVNGAGKSTLLRAIGVNVILAQAGMYVAADSFKLRPYNYLITRILGGDDLHKGQGTFEVEMRDLSTILKLANYNSLILGDEICHGTEVNSGLAILAATIERLTAARTSFVLSTHLHQVCSLIDSPVRYYHLSVIQREDLGIIYERKLKPGPGPSQYGIEVMGHIINDKEFYSSALKYRKLINWKSPSLQPRSKSSSLTVFRPSKYNTKVFIDSCEICGAPAEAIHHIKPKRLCSFNLNRRSNLVPVCPSCHLDIHRNKISILGWKRTPVHNKLYWVYLNESLDSGTE
;
A
#
# COMPACT_ATOMS: atom_id res chain seq x y z
N MET A 1 42.74 -1.16 -25.90
CA MET A 1 41.26 -1.17 -26.09
C MET A 1 40.88 -0.04 -27.03
N SER A 2 39.73 -0.13 -27.72
CA SER A 2 39.15 1.02 -28.40
C SER A 2 38.86 2.15 -27.39
N GLN A 3 38.71 3.41 -27.86
CA GLN A 3 38.55 4.57 -26.98
C GLN A 3 37.26 4.52 -26.12
N VAL A 4 36.24 3.80 -26.58
CA VAL A 4 34.91 3.75 -25.92
C VAL A 4 34.89 2.83 -24.69
N PRO A 5 35.42 1.58 -24.70
CA PRO A 5 35.51 0.75 -23.50
C PRO A 5 36.28 1.40 -22.36
N MET A 6 37.38 2.07 -22.69
CA MET A 6 38.18 2.76 -21.67
C MET A 6 37.40 3.93 -21.04
N GLN A 7 36.62 4.68 -21.84
CA GLN A 7 35.70 5.70 -21.31
C GLN A 7 34.60 5.10 -20.43
N TYR A 8 34.05 3.94 -20.82
CA TYR A 8 33.01 3.24 -20.07
C TYR A 8 33.51 2.85 -18.67
N PHE A 9 34.67 2.17 -18.58
CA PHE A 9 35.21 1.69 -17.31
C PHE A 9 35.73 2.83 -16.41
N ASN A 10 36.27 3.91 -16.98
CA ASN A 10 36.64 5.09 -16.20
C ASN A 10 35.41 5.76 -15.54
N LEU A 11 34.30 5.90 -16.28
CA LEU A 11 33.06 6.44 -15.74
C LEU A 11 32.42 5.48 -14.72
N MET A 12 32.63 4.18 -14.88
CA MET A 12 32.09 3.16 -13.98
C MET A 12 32.67 3.27 -12.57
N GLU A 13 33.98 3.50 -12.41
CA GLU A 13 34.60 3.71 -11.08
C GLU A 13 34.04 4.97 -10.37
N GLU A 14 33.91 6.08 -11.10
CA GLU A 14 33.35 7.33 -10.58
C GLU A 14 31.87 7.16 -10.18
N ASN A 15 31.08 6.56 -11.07
CA ASN A 15 29.66 6.31 -10.85
C ASN A 15 29.41 5.36 -9.67
N TYR A 16 30.22 4.32 -9.50
CA TYR A 16 30.09 3.43 -8.36
C TYR A 16 30.39 4.12 -7.04
N SER A 17 31.43 4.95 -7.01
CA SER A 17 31.77 5.73 -5.82
C SER A 17 30.65 6.71 -5.43
N LYS A 18 29.91 7.23 -6.43
CA LYS A 18 28.84 8.21 -6.20
C LYS A 18 27.46 7.61 -5.89
N TYR A 19 27.09 6.53 -6.57
CA TYR A 19 25.71 5.99 -6.55
C TYR A 19 25.60 4.58 -5.95
N GLY A 20 26.72 3.96 -5.56
CA GLY A 20 26.80 2.57 -5.10
C GLY A 20 27.09 1.58 -6.23
N LEU A 21 27.42 0.33 -5.90
CA LEU A 21 27.70 -0.72 -6.90
C LEU A 21 26.46 -1.34 -7.53
N SER A 22 25.27 -1.14 -6.95
CA SER A 22 23.98 -1.60 -7.50
C SER A 22 23.53 -0.73 -8.68
N VAL A 23 24.47 -0.49 -9.59
CA VAL A 23 24.36 0.44 -10.70
C VAL A 23 24.56 -0.29 -12.01
N ILE A 24 23.66 -0.02 -12.94
CA ILE A 24 23.70 -0.46 -14.34
C ILE A 24 24.04 0.75 -15.18
N GLN A 25 25.19 0.70 -15.88
CA GLN A 25 25.64 1.79 -16.73
C GLN A 25 25.32 1.52 -18.20
N LEU A 26 24.41 2.29 -18.78
CA LEU A 26 24.01 2.18 -20.18
C LEU A 26 24.72 3.27 -20.99
N ILE A 27 25.65 2.86 -21.86
CA ILE A 27 26.39 3.79 -22.73
C ILE A 27 25.79 3.82 -24.13
N GLN A 28 25.51 5.02 -24.62
CA GLN A 28 24.97 5.21 -25.96
C GLN A 28 26.06 4.99 -27.02
N ILE A 29 25.77 4.10 -27.96
CA ILE A 29 26.56 3.88 -29.17
C ILE A 29 25.61 3.91 -30.38
N GLY A 30 25.59 5.04 -31.07
CA GLY A 30 24.66 5.27 -32.17
C GLY A 30 23.19 5.23 -31.72
N LYS A 31 22.45 4.18 -32.11
CA LYS A 31 21.02 4.00 -31.81
C LYS A 31 20.74 2.95 -30.71
N PHE A 32 21.79 2.48 -30.04
CA PHE A 32 21.70 1.45 -29.01
C PHE A 32 22.30 1.95 -27.70
N TYR A 33 21.74 1.49 -26.60
CA TYR A 33 22.41 1.46 -25.31
C TYR A 33 23.11 0.12 -25.16
N GLU A 34 24.36 0.17 -24.72
CA GLU A 34 25.18 -1.00 -24.49
C GLU A 34 25.67 -1.07 -23.03
N LEU A 35 25.93 -2.29 -22.58
CA LEU A 35 26.47 -2.62 -21.27
C LEU A 35 27.65 -3.57 -21.46
N TRP A 36 28.78 -3.28 -20.81
CA TRP A 36 30.01 -4.06 -20.95
C TRP A 36 30.54 -4.58 -19.62
N HIS A 37 31.20 -5.73 -19.65
CA HIS A 37 31.88 -6.33 -18.50
C HIS A 37 33.18 -7.00 -18.91
N GLU A 38 34.22 -6.84 -18.09
CA GLU A 38 35.50 -7.53 -18.27
C GLU A 38 35.42 -8.96 -17.71
N PRO A 39 35.66 -9.99 -18.53
CA PRO A 39 35.69 -11.37 -18.04
C PRO A 39 36.85 -11.57 -17.05
N ASP A 40 36.64 -12.45 -16.05
CA ASP A 40 37.62 -12.83 -15.02
C ASP A 40 38.05 -11.73 -14.03
N VAL A 41 37.36 -10.57 -14.01
CA VAL A 41 37.53 -9.54 -12.97
C VAL A 41 36.61 -9.87 -11.78
N PRO A 42 37.14 -10.00 -10.54
CA PRO A 42 36.31 -10.25 -9.37
C PRO A 42 35.25 -9.16 -9.22
N CYS A 43 34.01 -9.53 -8.89
CA CYS A 43 32.98 -8.56 -8.61
C CYS A 43 33.41 -7.72 -7.39
N ILE A 44 33.35 -6.39 -7.50
CA ILE A 44 33.59 -5.48 -6.36
C ILE A 44 32.47 -5.65 -5.32
N GLN A 45 31.30 -6.14 -5.74
CA GLN A 45 30.18 -6.47 -4.86
C GLN A 45 30.46 -7.76 -4.11
N GLN A 46 30.20 -7.72 -2.81
CA GLN A 46 30.25 -8.91 -1.96
C GLN A 46 28.85 -9.19 -1.43
N ALA A 47 28.52 -10.47 -1.27
CA ALA A 47 27.28 -10.89 -0.66
C ALA A 47 27.53 -11.42 0.74
N TYR A 48 26.74 -10.93 1.69
CA TYR A 48 26.74 -11.38 3.08
C TYR A 48 25.35 -11.88 3.45
N SER A 49 25.31 -12.75 4.45
CA SER A 49 24.10 -13.01 5.22
C SER A 49 23.84 -11.87 6.21
N GLN A 50 22.59 -11.72 6.61
CA GLN A 50 22.23 -10.76 7.66
C GLN A 50 22.97 -11.05 8.98
N ALA A 51 23.13 -12.32 9.34
CA ALA A 51 23.83 -12.73 10.55
C ALA A 51 25.30 -12.29 10.55
N GLU A 52 25.98 -12.41 9.40
CA GLU A 52 27.37 -11.96 9.23
C GLU A 52 27.46 -10.44 9.43
N LEU A 53 26.55 -9.65 8.85
CA LEU A 53 26.55 -8.19 9.01
C LEU A 53 26.25 -7.71 10.43
N LEU A 54 25.49 -8.48 11.21
CA LEU A 54 25.23 -8.19 12.63
C LEU A 54 26.33 -8.68 13.57
N ALA A 55 27.03 -9.76 13.20
CA ALA A 55 28.11 -10.33 13.99
C ALA A 55 29.45 -9.61 13.79
N GLU A 56 29.72 -9.17 12.56
CA GLU A 56 30.96 -8.50 12.19
C GLU A 56 30.77 -6.97 12.19
N SER A 57 31.70 -6.28 12.86
CA SER A 57 31.65 -4.85 13.16
C SER A 57 31.66 -3.92 11.93
N ALA A 58 32.01 -4.45 10.76
CA ALA A 58 31.95 -3.85 9.43
C ALA A 58 32.00 -5.00 8.39
N PRO A 59 31.47 -4.84 7.16
CA PRO A 59 31.60 -5.86 6.13
C PRO A 59 33.09 -6.17 5.87
N PRO A 60 33.53 -7.44 5.96
CA PRO A 60 34.93 -7.82 5.85
C PRO A 60 35.44 -7.63 4.41
N VAL A 61 36.72 -7.32 4.24
CA VAL A 61 37.33 -7.01 2.92
C VAL A 61 37.30 -8.21 1.94
N GLU A 62 37.13 -9.44 2.43
CA GLU A 62 37.00 -10.67 1.63
C GLU A 62 35.70 -11.41 2.01
N GLY A 63 34.65 -11.24 1.22
CA GLY A 63 33.35 -11.88 1.43
C GLY A 63 33.32 -13.37 1.00
N PRO A 64 32.50 -14.21 1.65
CA PRO A 64 32.49 -15.67 1.42
C PRO A 64 31.76 -16.10 0.13
N LEU A 65 30.99 -15.20 -0.50
CA LEU A 65 30.10 -15.50 -1.64
C LEU A 65 30.33 -14.52 -2.80
N GLY A 66 30.76 -15.05 -3.95
CA GLY A 66 30.85 -14.27 -5.20
C GLY A 66 29.49 -13.82 -5.71
N VAL A 67 29.37 -12.57 -6.14
CA VAL A 67 28.17 -12.03 -6.78
C VAL A 67 28.24 -12.26 -8.29
N THR A 68 27.14 -12.73 -8.89
CA THR A 68 26.99 -12.84 -10.35
C THR A 68 27.16 -11.46 -10.98
N PRO A 69 27.99 -11.28 -12.03
CA PRO A 69 28.19 -9.99 -12.67
C PRO A 69 26.87 -9.31 -13.07
N SER A 70 26.81 -7.98 -12.96
CA SER A 70 25.60 -7.21 -13.29
C SER A 70 25.09 -7.48 -14.70
N ILE A 71 25.98 -7.67 -15.69
CA ILE A 71 25.60 -8.00 -17.07
C ILE A 71 24.80 -9.32 -17.17
N GLU A 72 25.15 -10.34 -16.39
CA GLU A 72 24.46 -11.64 -16.38
C GLU A 72 23.12 -11.55 -15.65
N GLN A 73 23.07 -10.80 -14.54
CA GLN A 73 21.81 -10.54 -13.84
C GLN A 73 20.83 -9.78 -14.74
N VAL A 74 21.29 -8.73 -15.43
CA VAL A 74 20.47 -7.91 -16.33
C VAL A 74 20.04 -8.69 -17.57
N ALA A 75 20.94 -9.48 -18.17
CA ALA A 75 20.60 -10.34 -19.30
C ALA A 75 19.50 -11.35 -18.93
N SER A 76 19.58 -11.95 -17.74
CA SER A 76 18.54 -12.86 -17.22
C SER A 76 17.21 -12.13 -16.97
N LEU A 77 17.25 -10.95 -16.33
CA LEU A 77 16.06 -10.16 -16.02
C LEU A 77 15.32 -9.65 -17.28
N LEU A 78 16.07 -9.32 -18.33
CA LEU A 78 15.52 -8.78 -19.58
C LEU A 78 15.34 -9.84 -20.67
N ASP A 79 15.64 -11.11 -20.39
CA ASP A 79 15.66 -12.22 -21.37
C ASP A 79 16.49 -11.88 -22.64
N MET A 80 17.71 -11.39 -22.41
CA MET A 80 18.65 -10.96 -23.46
C MET A 80 19.89 -11.84 -23.52
N ARG A 81 20.51 -11.91 -24.70
CA ARG A 81 21.74 -12.68 -24.92
C ARG A 81 22.98 -11.81 -24.72
N ILE A 82 23.97 -12.34 -24.02
CA ILE A 82 25.31 -11.77 -23.93
C ILE A 82 26.14 -12.26 -25.11
N ILE A 83 26.85 -11.35 -25.76
CA ILE A 83 27.75 -11.63 -26.88
C ILE A 83 29.19 -11.44 -26.40
N SER A 84 30.07 -12.35 -26.81
CA SER A 84 31.52 -12.22 -26.63
C SER A 84 32.22 -12.44 -27.97
N PRO A 85 32.81 -11.40 -28.60
CA PRO A 85 33.46 -11.55 -29.90
C PRO A 85 34.81 -12.33 -29.90
N GLY A 86 35.17 -13.06 -28.83
CA GLY A 86 36.38 -13.88 -28.70
C GLY A 86 36.68 -14.40 -27.28
N LYS A 87 37.68 -15.30 -27.12
CA LYS A 87 38.01 -15.97 -25.84
C LYS A 87 38.53 -15.06 -24.70
N ARG A 88 38.84 -13.79 -24.98
CA ARG A 88 39.28 -12.76 -24.00
C ARG A 88 38.65 -11.39 -24.29
N SER A 89 37.54 -11.36 -25.03
CA SER A 89 36.85 -10.11 -25.33
C SER A 89 35.84 -9.76 -24.24
N LEU A 90 35.60 -8.47 -24.09
CA LEU A 90 34.53 -7.92 -23.26
C LEU A 90 33.21 -8.63 -23.53
N LEU A 91 32.49 -8.95 -22.45
CA LEU A 91 31.09 -9.34 -22.55
C LEU A 91 30.26 -8.10 -22.89
N GLN A 92 29.36 -8.23 -23.84
CA GLN A 92 28.54 -7.13 -24.33
C GLN A 92 27.07 -7.54 -24.42
N MET A 93 26.17 -6.68 -23.94
CA MET A 93 24.75 -6.71 -24.26
C MET A 93 24.27 -5.31 -24.61
N GLY A 94 23.12 -5.19 -25.26
CA GLY A 94 22.52 -3.89 -25.56
C GLY A 94 21.15 -3.99 -26.19
N PHE A 95 20.45 -2.86 -26.21
CA PHE A 95 19.11 -2.74 -26.77
C PHE A 95 18.90 -1.35 -27.40
N PRO A 96 17.92 -1.19 -28.31
CA PRO A 96 17.65 0.11 -28.93
C PRO A 96 17.26 1.18 -27.91
N ILE A 97 17.70 2.43 -28.11
CA ILE A 97 17.45 3.56 -27.18
C ILE A 97 15.97 3.73 -26.83
N TYR A 98 15.08 3.56 -27.81
CA TYR A 98 13.64 3.74 -27.61
C TYR A 98 12.99 2.68 -26.69
N SER A 99 13.69 1.58 -26.38
CA SER A 99 13.22 0.52 -25.48
C SER A 99 13.60 0.77 -24.01
N LEU A 100 14.36 1.83 -23.71
CA LEU A 100 14.82 2.12 -22.34
C LEU A 100 13.68 2.14 -21.33
N THR A 101 12.63 2.91 -21.60
CA THR A 101 11.47 3.08 -20.69
C THR A 101 10.78 1.74 -20.39
N THR A 102 10.70 0.84 -21.37
CA THR A 102 10.14 -0.51 -21.19
C THR A 102 10.97 -1.39 -20.26
N HIS A 103 12.29 -1.19 -20.22
CA HIS A 103 13.20 -1.98 -19.39
C HIS A 103 13.43 -1.36 -18.00
N LEU A 104 13.23 -0.05 -17.84
CA LEU A 104 13.46 0.67 -16.59
C LEU A 104 12.68 0.06 -15.42
N SER A 105 11.36 -0.16 -15.57
CA SER A 105 10.53 -0.68 -14.47
C SER A 105 11.05 -2.00 -13.93
N THR A 106 11.37 -2.96 -14.80
CA THR A 106 11.87 -4.29 -14.42
C THR A 106 13.18 -4.21 -13.62
N LEU A 107 14.07 -3.29 -13.98
CA LEU A 107 15.36 -3.14 -13.31
C LEU A 107 15.22 -2.38 -11.99
N LEU A 108 14.44 -1.29 -11.98
CA LEU A 108 14.17 -0.49 -10.78
C LEU A 108 13.43 -1.31 -9.71
N ASP A 109 12.47 -2.16 -10.11
CA ASP A 109 11.75 -3.08 -9.21
C ASP A 109 12.65 -4.14 -8.56
N LYS A 110 13.84 -4.35 -9.13
CA LYS A 110 14.90 -5.21 -8.58
C LYS A 110 15.97 -4.43 -7.82
N GLY A 111 15.73 -3.16 -7.52
CA GLY A 111 16.62 -2.31 -6.74
C GLY A 111 17.88 -1.89 -7.50
N TRP A 112 17.84 -1.79 -8.83
CA TRP A 112 18.97 -1.28 -9.61
C TRP A 112 18.86 0.22 -9.84
N THR A 113 19.96 0.95 -9.66
CA THR A 113 20.11 2.32 -10.15
C THR A 113 20.64 2.30 -11.59
N ILE A 114 19.99 2.97 -12.53
CA ILE A 114 20.35 2.98 -13.95
C ILE A 114 20.98 4.32 -14.30
N ILE A 115 22.21 4.29 -14.82
CA ILE A 115 22.93 5.47 -15.28
C ILE A 115 22.95 5.45 -16.80
N VAL A 116 22.38 6.50 -17.40
CA VAL A 116 22.35 6.68 -18.84
C VAL A 116 23.46 7.64 -19.24
N ILE A 117 24.30 7.21 -20.19
CA ILE A 117 25.41 7.98 -20.72
C ILE A 117 25.17 8.21 -22.21
N ASP A 118 24.82 9.44 -22.57
CA ASP A 118 24.51 9.80 -23.94
C ASP A 118 25.72 10.40 -24.68
N GLU A 119 25.68 10.31 -26.01
CA GLU A 119 26.63 10.96 -26.90
C GLU A 119 26.34 12.46 -26.98
N LEU A 120 27.27 13.29 -26.52
CA LEU A 120 27.20 14.74 -26.67
C LEU A 120 27.38 15.14 -28.14
N VAL A 121 26.63 16.14 -28.58
CA VAL A 121 26.75 16.67 -29.95
C VAL A 121 28.05 17.46 -30.06
N THR A 122 29.14 16.79 -30.46
CA THR A 122 30.38 17.43 -30.88
C THR A 122 30.43 17.50 -32.42
N GLY A 123 31.09 18.53 -32.96
CA GLY A 123 31.16 18.77 -34.41
C GLY A 123 31.61 17.54 -35.22
N LYS A 124 31.28 17.53 -36.52
CA LYS A 124 31.33 16.35 -37.44
C LYS A 124 32.67 15.59 -37.55
N SER A 125 33.75 16.04 -36.92
CA SER A 125 35.07 15.41 -36.98
C SER A 125 35.79 15.45 -35.62
N GLY A 126 35.47 14.50 -34.75
CA GLY A 126 36.16 14.24 -33.49
C GLY A 126 35.57 13.02 -32.77
N PRO A 127 36.29 12.42 -31.80
CA PRO A 127 35.68 11.40 -30.94
C PRO A 127 34.48 12.02 -30.22
N LYS A 128 33.32 11.36 -30.32
CA LYS A 128 32.10 11.82 -29.63
C LYS A 128 32.36 11.82 -28.13
N GLN A 129 32.16 12.97 -27.50
CA GLN A 129 32.18 13.06 -26.04
C GLN A 129 30.93 12.37 -25.48
N ARG A 130 31.06 11.78 -24.30
CA ARG A 130 29.96 11.11 -23.61
C ARG A 130 29.94 11.58 -22.17
N ALA A 131 28.74 11.80 -21.65
CA ALA A 131 28.54 12.23 -20.28
C ALA A 131 27.28 11.56 -19.72
N VAL A 132 27.22 11.43 -18.40
CA VAL A 132 25.99 11.01 -17.72
C VAL A 132 24.91 12.03 -18.04
N SER A 133 23.86 11.60 -18.72
CA SER A 133 22.71 12.43 -19.06
C SER A 133 21.63 12.32 -18.00
N GLN A 134 21.39 11.10 -17.50
CA GLN A 134 20.32 10.81 -16.54
C GLN A 134 20.69 9.68 -15.59
N VAL A 135 20.18 9.76 -14.36
CA VAL A 135 20.25 8.69 -13.36
C VAL A 135 18.84 8.37 -12.90
N TYR A 136 18.45 7.11 -13.03
CA TYR A 136 17.19 6.58 -12.54
C TYR A 136 17.48 5.71 -11.32
N SER A 137 16.83 5.99 -10.21
CA SER A 137 16.88 5.11 -9.04
C SER A 137 15.46 4.71 -8.64
N PRO A 138 15.27 3.58 -7.92
CA PRO A 138 13.96 3.12 -7.49
C PRO A 138 13.04 4.20 -6.88
N SER A 139 13.62 5.16 -6.14
CA SER A 139 12.88 6.29 -5.55
C SER A 139 12.87 7.57 -6.41
N CYS A 140 13.85 7.74 -7.30
CA CYS A 140 14.08 8.96 -8.07
C CYS A 140 13.89 8.69 -9.58
N ASN A 141 12.63 8.51 -9.99
CA ASN A 141 12.22 8.44 -11.39
C ASN A 141 10.81 9.05 -11.55
N LEU A 142 10.47 9.44 -12.78
CA LEU A 142 9.18 10.06 -13.14
C LEU A 142 8.29 9.14 -14.00
N GLU A 143 8.63 7.86 -14.07
CA GLU A 143 7.84 6.89 -14.85
C GLU A 143 6.47 6.66 -14.20
N ASP A 144 5.48 6.32 -15.01
CA ASP A 144 4.10 6.17 -14.55
C ASP A 144 3.96 4.89 -13.68
N CYS A 145 3.89 5.05 -12.36
CA CYS A 145 3.73 3.96 -11.38
C CYS A 145 2.35 3.98 -10.69
N SER A 146 1.88 2.81 -10.24
CA SER A 146 0.61 2.69 -9.51
C SER A 146 0.68 3.23 -8.06
N GLU A 147 1.88 3.33 -7.51
CA GLU A 147 2.18 3.82 -6.16
C GLU A 147 3.29 4.87 -6.26
N LEU A 148 3.34 5.78 -5.28
CA LEU A 148 4.43 6.74 -5.19
C LEU A 148 5.62 6.08 -4.50
N SER A 149 6.76 6.03 -5.18
CA SER A 149 8.01 5.61 -4.55
C SER A 149 8.55 6.72 -3.66
N TYR A 150 8.95 6.36 -2.45
CA TYR A 150 9.55 7.27 -1.48
C TYR A 150 10.99 6.88 -1.19
N VAL A 151 11.83 7.90 -1.06
CA VAL A 151 13.09 7.82 -0.32
C VAL A 151 12.85 8.35 1.09
N ILE A 152 13.46 7.70 2.07
CA ILE A 152 13.51 8.16 3.46
C ILE A 152 14.93 8.62 3.79
N SER A 153 15.07 9.80 4.38
CA SER A 153 16.32 10.27 4.96
C SER A 153 16.23 10.30 6.47
N ILE A 154 17.23 9.72 7.12
CA ILE A 154 17.31 9.59 8.56
C ILE A 154 18.59 10.29 9.02
N TYR A 155 18.44 11.23 9.96
CA TYR A 155 19.58 11.88 10.62
C TYR A 155 19.55 11.55 12.11
N PHE A 156 20.72 11.15 12.63
CA PHE A 156 20.93 10.76 14.02
C PHE A 156 21.64 11.86 14.79
N LYS A 157 21.06 12.29 15.92
CA LYS A 157 21.73 13.16 16.90
C LYS A 157 21.35 12.76 18.33
N ASP A 158 22.28 12.13 19.04
CA ASP A 158 22.09 11.65 20.42
C ASP A 158 20.87 10.69 20.54
N ASP A 159 19.86 11.07 21.35
CA ASP A 159 18.60 10.36 21.57
C ASP A 159 17.42 10.91 20.74
N LEU A 160 17.70 11.85 19.83
CA LEU A 160 16.73 12.42 18.90
C LEU A 160 17.06 12.00 17.47
N LEU A 161 16.04 11.54 16.77
CA LEU A 161 16.12 11.14 15.38
C LEU A 161 15.24 12.08 14.55
N SER A 162 15.65 12.41 13.33
CA SER A 162 14.77 13.05 12.36
C SER A 162 14.56 12.14 11.18
N ILE A 163 13.31 12.08 10.70
CA ILE A 163 12.92 11.37 9.50
C ILE A 163 12.32 12.37 8.52
N THR A 164 12.82 12.35 7.28
CA THR A 164 12.22 13.06 6.14
C THR A 164 11.88 12.05 5.05
N LEU A 165 10.67 12.09 4.53
CA LEU A 165 10.20 11.32 3.38
C LEU A 165 10.13 12.25 2.17
N PHE A 166 10.50 11.77 0.99
CA PHE A 166 10.38 12.51 -0.27
C PHE A 166 9.99 11.59 -1.42
N SER A 167 9.09 12.05 -2.29
CA SER A 167 8.82 11.39 -3.56
C SER A 167 9.13 12.32 -4.74
N ALA A 168 10.01 11.87 -5.64
CA ALA A 168 10.35 12.62 -6.85
C ALA A 168 9.15 12.76 -7.80
N MET A 169 8.20 11.83 -7.72
CA MET A 169 7.03 11.74 -8.59
C MET A 169 6.03 12.87 -8.40
N ASN A 170 5.83 13.35 -7.17
CA ASN A 170 4.94 14.49 -6.89
C ASN A 170 5.65 15.68 -6.23
N GLY A 171 6.93 15.53 -5.86
CA GLY A 171 7.70 16.57 -5.17
C GLY A 171 7.25 16.81 -3.73
N HIS A 172 6.46 15.90 -3.17
CA HIS A 172 5.97 15.99 -1.80
C HIS A 172 7.06 15.57 -0.82
N SER A 173 7.16 16.30 0.29
CA SER A 173 8.05 15.96 1.39
C SER A 173 7.35 16.09 2.73
N ILE A 174 7.67 15.14 3.62
CA ILE A 174 7.11 15.08 4.97
C ILE A 174 8.27 14.93 5.94
N MET A 175 8.29 15.69 7.02
CA MET A 175 9.32 15.58 8.05
C MET A 175 8.73 15.58 9.45
N PHE A 176 9.36 14.81 10.33
CA PHE A 176 8.99 14.77 11.75
C PHE A 176 10.20 14.41 12.61
N PRO A 177 10.31 15.03 13.79
CA PRO A 177 11.23 14.57 14.81
C PRO A 177 10.68 13.29 15.46
N VAL A 178 11.57 12.39 15.83
CA VAL A 178 11.27 11.12 16.48
C VAL A 178 12.06 11.07 17.77
N TYR A 179 11.34 11.18 18.88
CA TYR A 179 11.90 10.91 20.20
C TYR A 179 12.10 9.41 20.40
N TRP A 180 13.10 9.01 21.18
CA TRP A 180 13.40 7.60 21.43
C TRP A 180 12.21 6.81 22.00
N GLU A 181 11.35 7.45 22.80
CA GLU A 181 10.11 6.87 23.35
C GLU A 181 9.07 6.52 22.27
N ASP A 182 9.14 7.19 21.11
CA ASP A 182 8.20 7.06 20.00
C ASP A 182 8.75 6.19 18.86
N ILE A 183 9.91 5.57 19.06
CA ILE A 183 10.62 4.86 17.97
C ILE A 183 9.86 3.66 17.42
N ASP A 184 9.13 2.97 18.30
CA ASP A 184 8.25 1.84 17.94
C ASP A 184 7.03 2.31 17.13
N LYS A 185 6.74 3.62 17.12
CA LYS A 185 5.62 4.20 16.38
C LYS A 185 5.95 4.45 14.91
N VAL A 186 7.24 4.56 14.55
CA VAL A 186 7.71 4.89 13.19
C VAL A 186 7.33 3.83 12.17
N ALA A 187 7.54 2.54 12.48
CA ALA A 187 7.23 1.43 11.57
C ALA A 187 5.81 1.52 10.98
N ARG A 188 4.86 1.98 11.81
CA ARG A 188 3.45 2.11 11.47
C ARG A 188 3.17 3.26 10.50
N LEU A 189 3.88 4.36 10.65
CA LEU A 189 3.76 5.46 9.70
C LEU A 189 4.32 5.04 8.35
N LEU A 190 5.47 4.38 8.37
CA LEU A 190 6.19 3.98 7.15
C LEU A 190 5.42 2.97 6.31
N ILE A 191 4.55 2.14 6.89
CA ILE A 191 3.73 1.18 6.12
C ILE A 191 2.78 1.85 5.12
N SER A 192 2.47 3.12 5.34
CA SER A 192 1.59 3.90 4.45
C SER A 192 2.31 4.36 3.18
N TYR A 193 3.64 4.26 3.16
CA TYR A 193 4.48 4.76 2.09
C TYR A 193 5.26 3.61 1.46
N SER A 194 5.35 3.60 0.13
CA SER A 194 6.17 2.63 -0.59
C SER A 194 7.64 3.07 -0.55
N ILE A 195 8.32 2.80 0.56
CA ILE A 195 9.75 3.08 0.73
C ILE A 195 10.55 2.16 -0.19
N LYS A 196 11.31 2.74 -1.12
CA LYS A 196 12.21 2.00 -2.03
C LYS A 196 13.69 2.25 -1.74
N GLU A 197 14.01 3.38 -1.10
CA GLU A 197 15.39 3.75 -0.76
C GLU A 197 15.46 4.38 0.64
N VAL A 198 16.50 4.03 1.38
CA VAL A 198 16.80 4.54 2.73
C VAL A 198 18.16 5.22 2.71
N VAL A 199 18.24 6.44 3.23
CA VAL A 199 19.45 7.25 3.27
C VAL A 199 19.71 7.66 4.71
N ILE A 200 20.89 7.31 5.22
CA ILE A 200 21.27 7.58 6.59
C ILE A 200 22.50 8.47 6.63
N TRP A 201 22.43 9.52 7.43
CA TRP A 201 23.53 10.44 7.71
C TRP A 201 23.99 10.25 9.15
N ALA A 202 25.24 9.80 9.35
CA ALA A 202 25.82 9.55 10.66
C ALA A 202 27.03 10.47 10.92
N ASP A 203 27.01 11.18 12.07
CA ASP A 203 27.96 12.26 12.43
C ASP A 203 29.31 11.77 13.01
N SER A 204 29.59 10.47 12.95
CA SER A 204 30.85 9.93 13.46
C SER A 204 31.34 8.80 12.55
N GLY A 205 32.60 8.88 12.12
CA GLY A 205 33.24 7.82 11.35
C GLY A 205 33.02 6.45 11.99
N ALA A 206 32.71 5.45 11.17
CA ALA A 206 32.32 4.06 11.48
C ALA A 206 32.52 3.56 12.94
N ASP A 207 31.82 4.12 13.94
CA ASP A 207 31.72 3.47 15.24
C ASP A 207 30.74 2.31 15.07
N THR A 208 31.28 1.11 15.19
CA THR A 208 30.59 -0.19 15.16
C THR A 208 29.29 -0.21 15.98
N ARG A 209 29.23 0.56 17.08
CA ARG A 209 28.03 0.67 17.93
C ARG A 209 26.87 1.36 17.22
N ILE A 210 27.14 2.34 16.37
CA ILE A 210 26.12 3.11 15.65
C ILE A 210 25.55 2.29 14.50
N LEU A 211 26.38 1.54 13.76
CA LEU A 211 25.90 0.64 12.71
C LEU A 211 24.94 -0.42 13.27
N ASN A 212 25.28 -1.05 14.39
CA ASN A 212 24.38 -2.00 15.06
C ASN A 212 23.08 -1.34 15.55
N LYS A 213 23.14 -0.10 16.05
CA LYS A 213 21.95 0.69 16.40
C LYS A 213 21.08 0.93 15.16
N ILE A 214 21.68 1.32 14.04
CA ILE A 214 20.99 1.53 12.76
C ILE A 214 20.30 0.25 12.28
N TYR A 215 21.03 -0.87 12.20
CA TYR A 215 20.44 -2.14 11.75
C TYR A 215 19.29 -2.57 12.65
N GLY A 216 19.44 -2.47 13.98
CA GLY A 216 18.37 -2.79 14.92
C GLY A 216 17.10 -1.97 14.69
N LEU A 217 17.23 -0.67 14.41
CA LEU A 217 16.10 0.19 14.09
C LEU A 217 15.45 -0.17 12.76
N LEU A 218 16.24 -0.36 11.70
CA LEU A 218 15.70 -0.70 10.39
C LEU A 218 15.01 -2.07 10.39
N ILE A 219 15.53 -3.05 11.14
CA ILE A 219 14.86 -4.34 11.36
C ILE A 219 13.52 -4.12 12.08
N GLY A 220 13.51 -3.32 13.16
CA GLY A 220 12.28 -2.98 13.88
C GLY A 220 11.24 -2.24 13.04
N TRP A 221 11.67 -1.55 11.98
CA TRP A 221 10.79 -0.85 11.04
C TRP A 221 10.48 -1.64 9.77
N ASN A 222 10.92 -2.89 9.66
CA ASN A 222 10.78 -3.74 8.46
C ASN A 222 11.40 -3.08 7.20
N LEU A 223 12.42 -2.25 7.39
CA LEU A 223 13.22 -1.66 6.33
C LEU A 223 14.51 -2.44 6.08
N PHE A 224 14.88 -3.38 6.94
CA PHE A 224 16.03 -4.28 6.77
C PHE A 224 15.61 -5.71 7.10
N PRO A 225 16.16 -6.74 6.43
CA PRO A 225 15.70 -8.12 6.61
C PRO A 225 15.91 -8.61 8.04
N SER A 226 14.91 -9.32 8.57
CA SER A 226 15.03 -9.96 9.89
C SER A 226 15.60 -11.38 9.80
N GLU A 227 15.45 -12.06 8.65
CA GLU A 227 15.93 -13.43 8.46
C GLU A 227 17.46 -13.50 8.42
N PRO A 228 18.10 -14.27 9.32
CA PRO A 228 19.57 -14.33 9.45
C PRO A 228 20.31 -14.74 8.17
N ASN A 229 19.69 -15.56 7.33
CA ASN A 229 20.29 -16.12 6.12
C ASN A 229 19.95 -15.31 4.84
N THR A 230 19.26 -14.17 4.96
CA THR A 230 18.95 -13.34 3.80
C THR A 230 20.23 -12.83 3.15
N ARG A 231 20.33 -13.00 1.83
CA ARG A 231 21.46 -12.52 1.04
C ARG A 231 21.36 -11.01 0.84
N ILE A 232 22.41 -10.30 1.22
CA ILE A 232 22.52 -8.84 1.15
C ILE A 232 23.76 -8.52 0.32
N GLU A 233 23.58 -7.80 -0.79
CA GLU A 233 24.67 -7.30 -1.61
C GLU A 233 25.17 -5.99 -1.00
N VAL A 234 26.49 -5.88 -0.78
CA VAL A 234 27.10 -4.74 -0.10
C VAL A 234 28.26 -4.18 -0.91
N MET A 235 28.34 -2.86 -0.92
CA MET A 235 29.49 -2.07 -1.33
C MET A 235 29.95 -1.22 -0.16
N GLY A 236 31.24 -1.30 0.19
CA GLY A 236 31.87 -0.36 1.10
C GLY A 236 32.96 0.45 0.42
N SER A 237 32.93 1.77 0.60
CA SER A 237 34.05 2.67 0.37
C SER A 237 34.31 3.49 1.64
N PRO A 238 35.51 4.07 1.83
CA PRO A 238 35.76 4.94 2.98
C PRO A 238 34.70 6.04 3.07
N GLY A 239 33.91 6.06 4.14
CA GLY A 239 32.86 7.07 4.36
C GLY A 239 31.48 6.76 3.79
N TYR A 240 31.28 5.65 3.06
CA TYR A 240 29.99 5.34 2.42
C TYR A 240 29.75 3.83 2.29
N LEU A 241 28.56 3.38 2.70
CA LEU A 241 28.10 2.00 2.58
C LEU A 241 26.81 1.97 1.76
N SER A 242 26.71 1.06 0.80
CA SER A 242 25.51 0.84 -0.01
C SER A 242 25.11 -0.62 0.04
N TYR A 243 23.82 -0.87 0.24
CA TYR A 243 23.25 -2.22 0.37
C TYR A 243 22.10 -2.38 -0.60
N ARG A 244 21.96 -3.58 -1.16
CA ARG A 244 20.82 -3.99 -1.97
C ARG A 244 20.36 -5.36 -1.49
N TYR A 245 19.08 -5.47 -1.16
CA TYR A 245 18.51 -6.68 -0.58
C TYR A 245 17.00 -6.76 -0.82
N GLU A 246 16.47 -7.95 -0.63
CA GLU A 246 15.04 -8.22 -0.56
C GLU A 246 14.60 -8.20 0.92
N ASN A 247 13.60 -7.38 1.26
CA ASN A 247 13.04 -7.35 2.63
C ASN A 247 12.10 -8.54 2.90
N ASP A 248 11.55 -8.60 4.11
CA ASP A 248 10.68 -9.70 4.54
C ASP A 248 9.37 -9.76 3.73
N ASN A 249 8.96 -8.64 3.12
CA ASN A 249 7.81 -8.53 2.22
C ASN A 249 8.12 -8.92 0.76
N LYS A 250 9.33 -9.39 0.45
CA LYS A 250 9.78 -9.74 -0.91
C LYS A 250 9.87 -8.55 -1.87
N GLU A 251 10.14 -7.37 -1.32
CA GLU A 251 10.42 -6.15 -2.08
C GLU A 251 11.91 -5.82 -2.04
N TRP A 252 12.44 -5.33 -3.15
CA TRP A 252 13.83 -4.87 -3.21
C TRP A 252 13.96 -3.44 -2.67
N LEU A 253 14.90 -3.24 -1.75
CA LEU A 253 15.24 -1.94 -1.18
C LEU A 253 16.73 -1.64 -1.40
N LEU A 254 17.04 -0.34 -1.48
CA LEU A 254 18.41 0.17 -1.37
C LEU A 254 18.59 0.90 -0.05
N LEU A 255 19.70 0.64 0.63
CA LEU A 255 20.13 1.38 1.82
C LEU A 255 21.48 2.04 1.53
N HIS A 256 21.57 3.32 1.86
CA HIS A 256 22.75 4.14 1.72
C HIS A 256 23.10 4.74 3.07
N ILE A 257 24.31 4.49 3.58
CA ILE A 257 24.80 5.04 4.85
C ILE A 257 26.02 5.90 4.56
N TYR A 258 25.89 7.20 4.79
CA TYR A 258 26.98 8.17 4.71
C TYR A 258 27.58 8.38 6.10
N LEU A 259 28.85 8.00 6.25
CA LEU A 259 29.63 8.07 7.49
C LEU A 259 30.39 9.40 7.56
N GLY A 260 29.66 10.49 7.34
CA GLY A 260 30.16 11.86 7.30
C GLY A 260 29.04 12.79 6.84
N ILE A 261 28.98 13.97 7.44
CA ILE A 261 27.95 14.98 7.17
C ILE A 261 28.65 16.25 6.73
N ASN A 262 28.03 16.97 5.78
CA ASN A 262 28.53 18.29 5.40
C ASN A 262 28.37 19.26 6.57
N GLU A 263 29.48 19.71 7.15
CA GLU A 263 29.50 20.63 8.29
C GLU A 263 28.75 21.95 8.00
N GLU A 264 28.68 22.39 6.74
CA GLU A 264 27.91 23.57 6.34
C GLU A 264 26.41 23.42 6.63
N TRP A 265 25.88 22.20 6.68
CA TRP A 265 24.46 21.95 6.98
C TRP A 265 24.08 22.36 8.39
N PHE A 266 25.04 22.54 9.31
CA PHE A 266 24.78 23.05 10.65
C PHE A 266 24.77 24.58 10.71
N ASN A 267 25.23 25.27 9.66
CA ASN A 267 25.27 26.72 9.59
C ASN A 267 23.90 27.30 9.17
N LYS A 268 23.26 28.07 10.05
CA LYS A 268 21.94 28.66 9.80
C LYS A 268 21.88 29.52 8.53
N ASN A 269 22.92 30.30 8.23
CA ASN A 269 22.95 31.12 7.00
C ASN A 269 23.00 30.26 5.74
N TYR A 270 23.73 29.13 5.78
CA TYR A 270 23.75 28.17 4.68
C TYR A 270 22.39 27.49 4.49
N GLN A 271 21.75 27.08 5.59
CA GLN A 271 20.42 26.49 5.58
C GLN A 271 19.40 27.45 4.94
N GLU A 272 19.32 28.68 5.43
CA GLU A 272 18.42 29.71 4.90
C GLU A 272 18.68 30.00 3.42
N TYR A 273 19.93 30.17 3.04
CA TYR A 273 20.31 30.44 1.65
C TYR A 273 19.94 29.28 0.71
N THR A 274 20.21 28.04 1.12
CA THR A 274 19.96 26.86 0.30
C THR A 274 18.46 26.58 0.19
N LEU A 275 17.73 26.60 1.31
CA LEU A 275 16.29 26.34 1.33
C LEU A 275 15.49 27.45 0.66
N SER A 276 15.85 28.72 0.83
CA SER A 276 15.17 29.83 0.14
C SER A 276 15.34 29.78 -1.37
N LYS A 277 16.46 29.25 -1.88
CA LYS A 277 16.63 29.00 -3.32
C LYS A 277 15.72 27.90 -3.85
N ILE A 278 15.53 26.83 -3.08
CA ILE A 278 14.75 25.66 -3.49
C ILE A 278 13.25 25.95 -3.37
N PHE A 279 12.80 26.47 -2.23
CA PHE A 279 11.38 26.66 -1.90
C PHE A 279 10.89 28.09 -2.13
N LYS A 280 11.76 29.03 -2.55
CA LYS A 280 11.42 30.43 -2.86
C LYS A 280 10.68 31.16 -1.71
N SER A 281 10.94 30.76 -0.47
CA SER A 281 10.26 31.25 0.72
C SER A 281 11.13 31.09 1.97
N THR A 282 10.82 31.85 3.02
CA THR A 282 11.44 31.79 4.34
C THR A 282 10.44 31.20 5.33
N TRP A 283 10.50 29.88 5.54
CA TRP A 283 9.54 29.13 6.38
C TRP A 283 10.22 28.25 7.45
N ALA A 284 11.55 28.16 7.41
CA ALA A 284 12.31 27.19 8.20
C ALA A 284 12.64 27.66 9.64
N ASP A 285 12.27 28.88 10.03
CA ASP A 285 12.68 29.47 11.31
C ASP A 285 12.10 28.74 12.55
N ASP A 286 10.93 28.13 12.41
CA ASP A 286 10.24 27.42 13.49
C ASP A 286 10.53 25.90 13.51
N LEU A 287 11.40 25.41 12.63
CA LEU A 287 11.69 23.98 12.51
C LEU A 287 12.81 23.53 13.44
N HIS A 288 12.69 22.31 13.97
CA HIS A 288 13.79 21.65 14.65
C HIS A 288 15.02 21.51 13.73
N GLN A 289 16.20 21.86 14.22
CA GLN A 289 17.47 21.79 13.48
C GLN A 289 17.72 20.39 12.88
N VAL A 290 17.34 19.32 13.58
CA VAL A 290 17.47 17.93 13.09
C VAL A 290 16.62 17.66 11.84
N ASN A 291 15.43 18.27 11.73
CA ASN A 291 14.57 18.15 10.57
C ASN A 291 15.18 18.87 9.36
N ILE A 292 15.76 20.04 9.58
CA ILE A 292 16.46 20.79 8.52
C ILE A 292 17.63 19.98 7.98
N ILE A 293 18.44 19.34 8.84
CA ILE A 293 19.58 18.52 8.41
C ILE A 293 19.11 17.30 7.62
N SER A 294 18.07 16.59 8.09
CA SER A 294 17.47 15.46 7.38
C SER A 294 16.91 15.88 6.00
N LEU A 295 16.27 17.05 5.93
CA LEU A 295 15.79 17.64 4.67
C LEU A 295 16.95 17.99 3.72
N LEU A 296 18.00 18.66 4.20
CA LEU A 296 19.16 18.96 3.37
C LEU A 296 19.83 17.68 2.86
N GLY A 297 19.89 16.65 3.69
CA GLY A 297 20.37 15.32 3.32
C GLY A 297 19.57 14.70 2.18
N ILE A 298 18.23 14.67 2.29
CA ILE A 298 17.39 14.09 1.23
C ILE A 298 17.45 14.91 -0.06
N LEU A 299 17.47 16.25 0.04
CA LEU A 299 17.57 17.14 -1.12
C LEU A 299 18.92 16.99 -1.83
N GLN A 300 20.02 16.86 -1.10
CA GLN A 300 21.33 16.58 -1.67
C GLN A 300 21.34 15.22 -2.39
N PHE A 301 20.83 14.17 -1.75
CA PHE A 301 20.76 12.83 -2.32
C PHE A 301 19.96 12.78 -3.63
N VAL A 302 18.81 13.46 -3.66
CA VAL A 302 17.93 13.57 -4.84
C VAL A 302 18.59 14.40 -5.94
N LYS A 303 19.19 15.54 -5.59
CA LYS A 303 19.92 16.42 -6.52
C LYS A 303 21.09 15.70 -7.18
N ASP A 304 21.79 14.84 -6.46
CA ASP A 304 22.92 14.08 -6.99
C ASP A 304 22.52 13.10 -8.09
N ARG A 305 21.28 12.58 -8.05
CA ARG A 305 20.68 11.72 -9.09
C ARG A 305 20.17 12.55 -10.26
N ASN A 306 19.35 13.55 -9.97
CA ASN A 306 18.88 14.47 -10.98
C ASN A 306 18.64 15.85 -10.36
N PRO A 307 19.40 16.89 -10.78
CA PRO A 307 19.27 18.22 -10.20
C PRO A 307 17.91 18.83 -10.48
N ASN A 308 17.20 18.39 -11.51
CA ASN A 308 15.87 18.89 -11.84
C ASN A 308 14.81 18.48 -10.79
N PHE A 309 15.05 17.44 -9.98
CA PHE A 309 14.08 16.99 -8.97
C PHE A 309 13.94 17.92 -7.78
N ILE A 310 14.85 18.88 -7.58
CA ILE A 310 14.71 19.91 -6.52
C ILE A 310 14.07 21.21 -7.03
N GLU A 311 13.68 21.26 -8.28
CA GLU A 311 13.09 22.46 -8.89
C GLU A 311 11.59 22.57 -8.58
N ASN A 312 11.09 23.79 -8.33
CA ASN A 312 9.67 24.09 -8.09
C ASN A 312 8.98 23.11 -7.11
N LEU A 313 9.64 22.78 -5.99
CA LEU A 313 9.07 21.91 -4.97
C LEU A 313 7.99 22.63 -4.15
N GLN A 314 7.00 21.86 -3.69
CA GLN A 314 6.07 22.32 -2.67
C GLN A 314 6.78 22.43 -1.32
N LEU A 315 6.24 23.25 -0.43
CA LEU A 315 6.73 23.32 0.94
C LEU A 315 6.59 21.95 1.64
N PRO A 316 7.63 21.49 2.36
CA PRO A 316 7.53 20.27 3.14
C PRO A 316 6.48 20.40 4.25
N GLU A 317 5.72 19.33 4.46
CA GLU A 317 4.86 19.20 5.63
C GLU A 317 5.71 18.82 6.85
N SER A 318 5.69 19.66 7.87
CA SER A 318 6.37 19.39 9.14
C SER A 318 5.37 19.05 10.22
N TYR A 319 5.59 17.92 10.89
CA TYR A 319 4.81 17.49 12.04
C TYR A 319 5.67 17.49 13.30
N ASN A 320 5.07 17.86 14.43
CA ASN A 320 5.77 17.89 15.73
C ASN A 320 5.95 16.49 16.35
N SER A 321 5.26 15.47 15.83
CA SER A 321 5.35 14.09 16.28
C SER A 321 5.04 13.14 15.12
N VAL A 322 5.60 11.93 15.20
CA VAL A 322 5.33 10.80 14.29
C VAL A 322 3.85 10.40 14.26
N VAL A 323 3.13 10.69 15.34
CA VAL A 323 1.74 10.27 15.50
C VAL A 323 0.87 11.49 15.77
N SER A 324 -0.08 11.72 14.86
CA SER A 324 -1.15 12.68 15.10
C SER A 324 -2.03 12.21 16.26
N PRO A 325 -2.39 13.08 17.22
CA PRO A 325 -3.37 12.76 18.26
C PRO A 325 -4.76 12.50 17.66
N LEU A 326 -4.97 12.89 16.41
CA LEU A 326 -6.22 12.73 15.66
C LEU A 326 -6.28 11.43 14.83
N ASN A 327 -5.36 10.48 15.04
CA ASN A 327 -5.36 9.19 14.33
C ASN A 327 -5.65 8.02 15.28
N LEU A 328 -6.30 6.99 14.75
CA LEU A 328 -6.34 5.66 15.33
C LEU A 328 -4.98 4.99 15.14
N ILE A 329 -4.36 4.62 16.25
CA ILE A 329 -3.06 3.97 16.25
C ILE A 329 -3.28 2.45 16.22
N LEU A 330 -2.91 1.84 15.09
CA LEU A 330 -2.88 0.38 14.93
C LEU A 330 -1.64 -0.17 15.66
N CYS A 331 -1.78 -1.16 16.54
CA CYS A 331 -0.68 -1.70 17.34
C CYS A 331 -0.50 -3.20 17.09
N ASN A 332 0.70 -3.71 17.39
CA ASN A 332 1.06 -5.13 17.25
C ASN A 332 0.76 -5.67 15.84
N LEU A 333 1.13 -4.93 14.79
CA LEU A 333 0.93 -5.36 13.40
C LEU A 333 -0.54 -5.66 13.05
N ALA A 334 -1.48 -4.92 13.65
CA ALA A 334 -2.92 -5.13 13.45
C ALA A 334 -3.33 -5.12 11.97
N GLU A 335 -2.66 -4.32 11.14
CA GLU A 335 -2.87 -4.27 9.71
C GLU A 335 -2.68 -5.62 8.99
N TYR A 336 -1.75 -6.46 9.47
CA TYR A 336 -1.47 -7.78 8.92
C TYR A 336 -2.36 -8.84 9.58
N GLN A 337 -2.64 -8.70 10.88
CA GLN A 337 -3.52 -9.61 11.62
C GLN A 337 -5.00 -9.50 11.22
N LEU A 338 -5.41 -8.32 10.75
CA LEU A 338 -6.76 -8.01 10.26
C LEU A 338 -6.88 -8.13 8.73
N ASP A 339 -5.82 -8.58 8.04
CA ASP A 339 -5.77 -8.77 6.59
C ASP A 339 -6.16 -7.51 5.79
N LEU A 340 -5.69 -6.32 6.22
CA LEU A 340 -6.01 -5.05 5.57
C LEU A 340 -5.39 -4.94 4.17
N LEU A 341 -4.13 -5.38 4.05
CA LEU A 341 -3.35 -5.30 2.81
C LEU A 341 -3.37 -6.63 2.03
N PRO A 342 -3.05 -6.59 0.72
CA PRO A 342 -3.07 -7.80 -0.09
C PRO A 342 -2.05 -8.86 0.33
N LYS A 343 -2.55 -10.08 0.57
CA LYS A 343 -1.75 -11.32 0.65
C LYS A 343 -1.96 -12.16 -0.61
N LYS A 344 -1.02 -13.06 -0.93
CA LYS A 344 -1.20 -14.04 -2.02
C LYS A 344 -2.45 -14.91 -1.73
N GLY A 345 -3.53 -14.74 -2.51
CA GLY A 345 -4.81 -15.46 -2.32
C GLY A 345 -5.97 -14.87 -3.13
N LYS A 346 -7.13 -15.54 -3.16
CA LYS A 346 -8.25 -15.25 -4.10
C LYS A 346 -8.90 -13.85 -4.00
N LEU A 347 -8.93 -13.21 -2.83
CA LEU A 347 -9.47 -11.83 -2.66
C LEU A 347 -8.40 -10.78 -2.34
N GLY A 348 -7.19 -11.18 -1.93
CA GLY A 348 -6.07 -10.25 -1.68
C GLY A 348 -6.36 -9.13 -0.66
N GLY A 349 -6.97 -9.43 0.50
CA GLY A 349 -7.10 -8.48 1.62
C GLY A 349 -8.25 -7.48 1.51
N LEU A 350 -8.49 -6.71 2.59
CA LEU A 350 -9.60 -5.74 2.69
C LEU A 350 -9.49 -4.62 1.66
N LEU A 351 -8.28 -4.09 1.41
CA LEU A 351 -8.06 -3.03 0.44
C LEU A 351 -8.60 -3.39 -0.95
N ASN A 352 -8.31 -4.60 -1.43
CA ASN A 352 -8.81 -5.08 -2.73
C ASN A 352 -10.33 -5.27 -2.76
N LEU A 353 -10.97 -5.53 -1.62
CA LEU A 353 -12.43 -5.66 -1.54
C LEU A 353 -13.12 -4.31 -1.70
N ILE A 354 -12.53 -3.24 -1.15
CA ILE A 354 -13.14 -1.92 -1.06
C ILE A 354 -12.64 -0.94 -2.14
N ASP A 355 -11.59 -1.28 -2.88
CA ASP A 355 -11.02 -0.43 -3.94
C ASP A 355 -11.79 -0.57 -5.27
N TYR A 356 -12.70 0.36 -5.49
CA TYR A 356 -13.36 0.66 -6.78
C TYR A 356 -12.91 2.02 -7.32
N CYS A 357 -11.82 2.59 -6.80
CA CYS A 357 -11.27 3.85 -7.28
C CYS A 357 -10.80 3.70 -8.74
N SER A 358 -11.10 4.70 -9.55
CA SER A 358 -10.75 4.71 -10.98
C SER A 358 -9.43 5.40 -11.26
N THR A 359 -9.04 6.36 -10.42
CA THR A 359 -7.79 7.12 -10.54
C THR A 359 -6.71 6.54 -9.62
N VAL A 360 -5.44 6.68 -10.01
CA VAL A 360 -4.32 6.27 -9.15
C VAL A 360 -4.26 7.10 -7.87
N MET A 361 -4.60 8.39 -7.96
CA MET A 361 -4.69 9.30 -6.81
C MET A 361 -5.73 8.82 -5.78
N GLY A 362 -6.92 8.43 -6.24
CA GLY A 362 -7.99 7.88 -5.40
C GLY A 362 -7.59 6.56 -4.72
N LYS A 363 -6.89 5.67 -5.44
CA LYS A 363 -6.34 4.43 -4.87
C LYS A 363 -5.34 4.68 -3.74
N ARG A 364 -4.40 5.60 -3.97
CA ARG A 364 -3.42 6.03 -2.95
C ARG A 364 -4.12 6.62 -1.73
N LEU A 365 -5.12 7.48 -1.93
CA LEU A 365 -5.89 8.08 -0.83
C LEU A 365 -6.69 7.03 -0.05
N LEU A 366 -7.33 6.06 -0.71
CA LEU A 366 -8.07 4.98 -0.06
C LEU A 366 -7.16 4.13 0.83
N LYS A 367 -6.02 3.69 0.28
CA LYS A 367 -5.00 2.96 1.03
C LYS A 367 -4.50 3.77 2.24
N PHE A 368 -4.21 5.05 2.03
CA PHE A 368 -3.77 5.94 3.10
C PHE A 368 -4.81 6.07 4.21
N ARG A 369 -6.10 6.27 3.88
CA ARG A 369 -7.20 6.36 4.85
C ARG A 369 -7.40 5.05 5.63
N LEU A 370 -7.20 3.91 4.99
CA LEU A 370 -7.33 2.60 5.63
C LEU A 370 -6.20 2.31 6.63
N LEU A 371 -4.97 2.72 6.30
CA LEU A 371 -3.79 2.54 7.16
C LEU A 371 -3.62 3.65 8.21
N ASN A 372 -4.23 4.82 7.99
CA ASN A 372 -4.26 5.94 8.93
C ASN A 372 -5.70 6.38 9.22
N PRO A 373 -6.53 5.55 9.88
CA PRO A 373 -7.87 5.95 10.26
C PRO A 373 -7.79 7.13 11.25
N ILE A 374 -8.79 8.01 11.22
CA ILE A 374 -8.81 9.24 11.99
C ILE A 374 -9.79 9.16 13.16
N THR A 375 -9.62 10.03 14.14
CA THR A 375 -10.55 10.25 15.27
C THR A 375 -11.30 11.58 15.13
N ASP A 376 -10.92 12.43 14.17
CA ASP A 376 -11.58 13.73 13.94
C ASP A 376 -13.05 13.54 13.53
N TYR A 377 -13.94 14.01 14.41
CA TYR A 377 -15.38 13.85 14.25
C TYR A 377 -15.94 14.60 13.04
N SER A 378 -15.40 15.79 12.75
CA SER A 378 -15.90 16.66 11.68
C SER A 378 -15.54 16.09 10.31
N GLU A 379 -14.28 15.68 10.14
CA GLU A 379 -13.76 15.08 8.91
C GLU A 379 -14.40 13.71 8.64
N LEU A 380 -14.63 12.86 9.67
CA LEU A 380 -15.34 11.60 9.48
C LEU A 380 -16.78 11.81 8.99
N ASN A 381 -17.52 12.73 9.61
CA ASN A 381 -18.88 13.03 9.17
C ASN A 381 -18.92 13.60 7.76
N LEU A 382 -17.93 14.43 7.40
CA LEU A 382 -17.78 14.94 6.05
C LEU A 382 -17.60 13.80 5.04
N ARG A 383 -16.69 12.85 5.32
CA ARG A 383 -16.49 11.66 4.45
C ARG A 383 -17.76 10.80 4.32
N TYR A 384 -18.47 10.57 5.43
CA TYR A 384 -19.72 9.82 5.37
C TYR A 384 -20.82 10.52 4.57
N GLU A 385 -20.84 11.86 4.60
CA GLU A 385 -21.80 12.65 3.86
C GLU A 385 -21.47 12.76 2.37
N GLU A 386 -20.19 12.77 2.01
CA GLU A 386 -19.75 12.60 0.61
C GLU A 386 -20.30 11.29 0.02
N VAL A 387 -20.16 10.17 0.76
CA VAL A 387 -20.72 8.87 0.36
C VAL A 387 -22.25 8.90 0.30
N ALA A 388 -22.91 9.46 1.33
CA ALA A 388 -24.37 9.54 1.40
C ALA A 388 -24.95 10.33 0.21
N THR A 389 -24.31 11.44 -0.16
CA THR A 389 -24.75 12.27 -1.28
C THR A 389 -24.75 11.49 -2.60
N LEU A 390 -23.72 10.68 -2.85
CA LEU A 390 -23.64 9.86 -4.07
C LEU A 390 -24.69 8.73 -4.07
N LEU A 391 -24.93 8.10 -2.90
CA LEU A 391 -25.97 7.08 -2.73
C LEU A 391 -27.37 7.64 -2.98
N ASP A 392 -27.72 8.77 -2.35
CA ASP A 392 -29.03 9.43 -2.46
C ASP A 392 -29.36 9.84 -3.90
N LYS A 393 -28.32 10.21 -4.66
CA LYS A 393 -28.43 10.64 -6.07
C LYS A 393 -28.23 9.49 -7.06
N GLN A 394 -27.96 8.27 -6.58
CA GLN A 394 -27.67 7.07 -7.39
C GLN A 394 -26.52 7.28 -8.40
N ILE A 395 -25.50 8.01 -7.98
CA ILE A 395 -24.35 8.33 -8.83
C ILE A 395 -23.30 7.25 -8.63
N PHE A 396 -23.21 6.37 -9.62
CA PHE A 396 -22.22 5.27 -9.67
C PHE A 396 -21.35 5.32 -10.93
N ASP A 397 -21.59 6.27 -11.83
CA ASP A 397 -20.82 6.40 -13.06
C ASP A 397 -19.43 6.96 -12.76
N ASN A 398 -18.41 6.19 -13.17
CA ASN A 398 -16.99 6.54 -13.06
C ASN A 398 -16.34 6.76 -14.43
N SER A 399 -17.12 6.94 -15.49
CA SER A 399 -16.65 7.13 -16.87
C SER A 399 -15.63 8.27 -16.98
N GLU A 400 -15.93 9.43 -16.39
CA GLU A 400 -15.03 10.59 -16.38
C GLU A 400 -13.77 10.34 -15.55
N LEU A 401 -13.90 9.73 -14.36
CA LEU A 401 -12.75 9.42 -13.50
C LEU A 401 -11.75 8.48 -14.19
N LYS A 402 -12.23 7.52 -14.99
CA LYS A 402 -11.37 6.60 -15.77
C LYS A 402 -10.53 7.30 -16.84
N GLN A 403 -10.94 8.48 -17.30
CA GLN A 403 -10.18 9.26 -18.27
C GLN A 403 -9.08 10.11 -17.62
N ILE A 404 -9.21 10.41 -16.33
CA ILE A 404 -8.25 11.21 -15.57
C ILE A 404 -6.98 10.38 -15.34
N LYS A 405 -5.86 10.88 -15.86
CA LYS A 405 -4.52 10.33 -15.61
C LYS A 405 -3.98 10.78 -14.26
N ASP A 406 -2.80 10.29 -13.88
CA ASP A 406 -2.18 10.67 -12.61
C ASP A 406 -1.69 12.13 -12.66
N LEU A 407 -2.60 13.06 -12.39
CA LEU A 407 -2.35 14.49 -12.43
C LEU A 407 -1.23 14.91 -11.48
N SER A 408 -1.10 14.25 -10.31
CA SER A 408 -0.02 14.53 -9.36
C SER A 408 1.38 14.35 -9.99
N SER A 409 1.58 13.25 -10.72
CA SER A 409 2.83 13.01 -11.46
C SER A 409 3.00 13.94 -12.66
N LEU A 410 1.92 14.17 -13.42
CA LEU A 410 1.96 15.03 -14.60
C LEU A 410 2.22 16.51 -14.26
N HIS A 411 1.62 17.03 -13.19
CA HIS A 411 1.89 18.37 -12.67
C HIS A 411 3.31 18.50 -12.17
N ARG A 412 3.88 17.45 -11.55
CA ARG A 412 5.29 17.45 -11.15
C ARG A 412 6.22 17.49 -12.35
N GLN A 413 5.95 16.72 -13.40
CA GLN A 413 6.70 16.78 -14.66
C GLN A 413 6.62 18.19 -15.27
N TRP A 414 5.43 18.81 -15.26
CA TRP A 414 5.25 20.18 -15.71
C TRP A 414 6.04 21.18 -14.85
N ALA A 415 6.01 21.04 -13.53
CA ALA A 415 6.76 21.88 -12.59
C ALA A 415 8.25 21.87 -12.86
N ILE A 416 8.82 20.67 -13.09
CA ILE A 416 10.23 20.48 -13.41
C ILE A 416 10.59 21.16 -14.74
N CYS A 417 9.74 21.06 -15.76
CA CYS A 417 10.00 21.73 -17.04
C CYS A 417 9.82 23.26 -16.96
N ALA A 418 8.94 23.75 -16.08
CA ALA A 418 8.65 25.18 -15.94
C ALA A 418 9.72 25.97 -15.17
N SER A 419 10.60 25.30 -14.41
CA SER A 419 11.63 25.96 -13.60
C SER A 419 12.79 26.56 -14.40
N SER A 420 12.86 26.32 -15.72
CA SER A 420 14.00 26.63 -16.60
C SER A 420 14.30 28.13 -16.75
N ALA A 421 14.73 28.79 -15.68
CA ALA A 421 15.31 30.13 -15.74
C ALA A 421 16.77 30.08 -16.25
N ASN A 422 17.47 28.94 -16.13
CA ASN A 422 18.93 28.89 -16.32
C ASN A 422 19.50 27.66 -17.05
N THR A 423 18.71 26.73 -17.60
CA THR A 423 19.27 25.55 -18.27
C THR A 423 19.50 25.78 -19.76
N THR A 424 20.74 25.62 -20.20
CA THR A 424 21.18 25.49 -21.60
C THR A 424 20.78 24.15 -22.21
N ASP A 425 19.97 23.34 -21.53
CA ASP A 425 19.57 22.01 -21.97
C ASP A 425 18.29 22.09 -22.84
N PRO A 426 18.41 21.96 -24.17
CA PRO A 426 17.28 22.03 -25.09
C PRO A 426 16.35 20.80 -25.02
N THR A 427 16.67 19.81 -24.18
CA THR A 427 15.92 18.55 -24.07
C THR A 427 14.91 18.52 -22.91
N LEU A 428 15.01 19.46 -21.96
CA LEU A 428 14.12 19.52 -20.80
C LEU A 428 12.84 20.33 -21.12
N TRP A 429 11.81 19.64 -21.60
CA TRP A 429 10.48 20.23 -21.85
C TRP A 429 9.38 19.18 -21.72
N LEU A 430 8.16 19.63 -21.40
CA LEU A 430 7.02 18.72 -21.22
C LEU A 430 6.53 18.22 -22.58
N PRO A 431 6.62 16.91 -22.90
CA PRO A 431 6.24 16.42 -24.21
C PRO A 431 4.75 16.68 -24.52
N PRO A 432 4.34 16.90 -25.78
CA PRO A 432 2.97 17.24 -26.12
C PRO A 432 1.99 16.13 -25.79
N LYS A 433 2.45 14.87 -25.83
CA LYS A 433 1.69 13.71 -25.35
C LYS A 433 1.32 13.83 -23.87
N LYS A 434 2.21 14.36 -23.02
CA LYS A 434 1.94 14.57 -21.59
C LYS A 434 0.99 15.77 -21.40
N LEU A 435 1.16 16.86 -22.17
CA LEU A 435 0.19 17.96 -22.19
C LEU A 435 -1.22 17.49 -22.62
N ASN A 436 -1.31 16.61 -23.62
CA ASN A 436 -2.56 16.00 -24.06
C ASN A 436 -3.24 15.20 -22.94
N GLN A 437 -2.46 14.42 -22.17
CA GLN A 437 -2.97 13.69 -21.02
C GLN A 437 -3.49 14.64 -19.93
N ILE A 438 -2.78 15.73 -19.64
CA ILE A 438 -3.22 16.76 -18.69
C ILE A 438 -4.52 17.41 -19.17
N TYR A 439 -4.56 17.88 -20.41
CA TYR A 439 -5.71 18.58 -20.98
C TYR A 439 -6.99 17.73 -20.96
N HIS A 440 -6.95 16.49 -21.43
CA HIS A 440 -8.13 15.62 -21.37
C HIS A 440 -8.52 15.21 -19.94
N SER A 441 -7.55 15.12 -19.04
CA SER A 441 -7.84 14.92 -17.61
C SER A 441 -8.58 16.14 -17.03
N TYR A 442 -8.20 17.36 -17.41
CA TYR A 442 -8.89 18.59 -17.01
C TYR A 442 -10.31 18.68 -17.58
N LEU A 443 -10.52 18.33 -18.86
CA LEU A 443 -11.87 18.28 -19.44
C LEU A 443 -12.78 17.31 -18.68
N SER A 444 -12.27 16.11 -18.41
CA SER A 444 -13.01 15.07 -17.68
C SER A 444 -13.29 15.48 -16.23
N ALA A 445 -12.29 16.04 -15.54
CA ALA A 445 -12.42 16.57 -14.20
C ALA A 445 -13.43 17.72 -14.13
N ASN A 446 -13.37 18.68 -15.07
CA ASN A 446 -14.30 19.80 -15.11
C ASN A 446 -15.74 19.33 -15.34
N LYS A 447 -15.95 18.41 -16.28
CA LYS A 447 -17.28 17.83 -16.55
C LYS A 447 -17.83 17.09 -15.32
N LEU A 448 -16.98 16.29 -14.68
CA LEU A 448 -17.32 15.56 -13.46
C LEU A 448 -17.70 16.52 -12.34
N ILE A 449 -16.84 17.50 -12.03
CA ILE A 449 -17.08 18.46 -10.95
C ILE A 449 -18.35 19.26 -11.22
N ARG A 450 -18.57 19.77 -12.43
CA ARG A 450 -19.81 20.49 -12.80
C ARG A 450 -21.07 19.66 -12.60
N SER A 451 -21.02 18.35 -12.89
CA SER A 451 -22.17 17.46 -12.71
C SER A 451 -22.51 17.20 -11.23
N LEU A 452 -21.52 17.27 -10.35
CA LEU A 452 -21.63 16.91 -8.93
C LEU A 452 -21.74 18.12 -7.99
N LEU A 453 -21.17 19.26 -8.35
CA LEU A 453 -21.15 20.48 -7.56
C LEU A 453 -22.55 20.89 -7.05
N PRO A 454 -23.63 20.84 -7.86
CA PRO A 454 -24.97 21.20 -7.37
C PRO A 454 -25.55 20.23 -6.33
N LEU A 455 -24.94 19.05 -6.17
CA LEU A 455 -25.45 17.97 -5.34
C LEU A 455 -24.73 17.86 -4.00
N LEU A 456 -23.48 18.33 -3.92
CA LEU A 456 -22.66 18.31 -2.70
C LEU A 456 -23.13 19.39 -1.71
N ARG A 457 -23.41 18.98 -0.46
CA ARG A 457 -23.91 19.85 0.62
C ARG A 457 -22.82 20.62 1.41
N SER A 458 -21.54 20.45 1.06
CA SER A 458 -20.37 20.92 1.84
C SER A 458 -19.67 22.14 1.19
N PRO A 459 -18.95 23.02 1.94
CA PRO A 459 -18.88 24.45 1.66
C PRO A 459 -17.79 24.86 0.64
N ILE A 460 -18.10 25.92 -0.10
CA ILE A 460 -17.28 27.10 -0.52
C ILE A 460 -15.83 26.89 -1.02
N GLU A 461 -14.97 26.09 -0.38
CA GLU A 461 -13.56 25.91 -0.77
C GLU A 461 -13.42 25.26 -2.16
N HIS A 462 -14.31 24.33 -2.50
CA HIS A 462 -14.32 23.67 -3.81
C HIS A 462 -14.80 24.57 -4.97
N LEU A 463 -15.48 25.68 -4.67
CA LEU A 463 -16.03 26.58 -5.69
C LEU A 463 -14.97 27.42 -6.38
N ALA A 464 -13.81 27.68 -5.75
CA ALA A 464 -12.73 28.44 -6.36
C ALA A 464 -11.94 27.64 -7.43
N VAL A 465 -11.94 26.30 -7.32
CA VAL A 465 -11.23 25.40 -8.22
C VAL A 465 -11.82 25.43 -9.64
N VAL A 466 -13.15 25.47 -9.75
CA VAL A 466 -13.85 25.34 -11.04
C VAL A 466 -13.57 26.51 -11.99
N PRO A 467 -13.73 27.80 -11.60
CA PRO A 467 -13.44 28.92 -12.49
C PRO A 467 -11.97 28.98 -12.92
N GLN A 468 -11.04 28.64 -12.03
CA GLN A 468 -9.62 28.61 -12.37
C GLN A 468 -9.28 27.49 -13.34
N LEU A 469 -9.86 26.29 -13.16
CA LEU A 469 -9.70 25.17 -14.08
C LEU A 469 -10.26 25.49 -15.46
N GLU A 470 -11.43 26.13 -15.53
CA GLU A 470 -12.04 26.56 -16.78
C GLU A 470 -11.17 27.59 -17.51
N SER A 471 -10.67 28.59 -16.78
CA SER A 471 -9.74 29.60 -17.32
C SER A 471 -8.45 28.95 -17.85
N LEU A 472 -7.91 27.95 -17.14
CA LEU A 472 -6.74 27.21 -17.60
C LEU A 472 -7.01 26.40 -18.88
N ILE A 473 -8.16 25.71 -18.95
CA ILE A 473 -8.58 24.97 -20.16
C ILE A 473 -8.71 25.94 -21.34
N GLU A 474 -9.39 27.07 -21.16
CA GLU A 474 -9.57 28.09 -22.21
C GLU A 474 -8.24 28.68 -22.69
N GLU A 475 -7.28 28.91 -21.78
CA GLU A 475 -5.96 29.36 -22.18
C GLU A 475 -5.18 28.28 -22.94
N ILE A 476 -5.28 27.01 -22.56
CA ILE A 476 -4.67 25.92 -23.33
C ILE A 476 -5.24 25.90 -24.75
N ASP A 477 -6.56 25.95 -24.91
CA ASP A 477 -7.24 25.96 -26.22
C ASP A 477 -6.85 27.18 -27.08
N ARG A 478 -6.61 28.33 -26.44
CA ARG A 478 -6.21 29.57 -27.10
C ARG A 478 -4.82 29.50 -27.72
N PHE A 479 -3.90 28.73 -27.14
CA PHE A 479 -2.50 28.68 -27.59
C PHE A 479 -2.13 27.40 -28.31
N PHE A 480 -2.80 26.28 -28.00
CA PHE A 480 -2.49 24.97 -28.55
C PHE A 480 -3.64 24.45 -29.41
N GLN A 481 -3.28 23.82 -30.54
CA GLN A 481 -4.19 22.98 -31.31
C GLN A 481 -4.28 21.63 -30.62
N VAL A 482 -5.17 21.51 -29.64
CA VAL A 482 -5.29 20.34 -28.76
C VAL A 482 -5.53 19.03 -29.52
N ASP A 483 -6.28 19.07 -30.62
CA ASP A 483 -6.53 17.91 -31.50
C ASP A 483 -5.25 17.39 -32.20
N ASN A 484 -4.24 18.24 -32.35
CA ASN A 484 -2.97 17.94 -33.02
C ASN A 484 -1.82 17.66 -32.04
N LEU A 485 -2.06 17.61 -30.72
CA LEU A 485 -1.00 17.37 -29.73
C LEU A 485 -0.29 16.01 -29.90
N LEU A 486 -0.92 15.04 -30.54
CA LEU A 486 -0.31 13.74 -30.85
C LEU A 486 0.34 13.70 -32.25
N GLY A 487 0.22 14.78 -33.02
CA GLY A 487 0.73 14.93 -34.39
C GLY A 487 2.14 15.52 -34.47
N ASP A 488 2.43 16.15 -35.61
CA ASP A 488 3.71 16.83 -35.83
C ASP A 488 3.83 18.08 -34.95
N LEU A 489 5.03 18.31 -34.40
CA LEU A 489 5.33 19.46 -33.53
C LEU A 489 4.87 20.81 -34.11
N LYS A 490 5.04 21.01 -35.42
CA LYS A 490 4.69 22.24 -36.14
C LYS A 490 3.19 22.59 -36.11
N ASP A 491 2.33 21.59 -35.89
CA ASP A 491 0.87 21.73 -35.95
C ASP A 491 0.26 21.89 -34.55
N ILE A 492 1.08 21.94 -33.50
CA ILE A 492 0.63 21.96 -32.10
C ILE A 492 0.25 23.36 -31.62
N LEU A 493 0.80 24.41 -32.23
CA LEU A 493 0.51 25.79 -31.84
C LEU A 493 -0.63 26.36 -32.69
N GLN A 494 -1.46 27.21 -32.08
CA GLN A 494 -2.38 28.04 -32.85
C GLN A 494 -1.60 28.94 -33.82
N PRO A 495 -2.08 29.19 -35.05
CA PRO A 495 -1.34 29.96 -36.04
C PRO A 495 -1.07 31.39 -35.57
N THR A 496 0.20 31.77 -35.52
CA THR A 496 0.63 33.16 -35.32
C THR A 496 1.10 33.75 -36.65
N ASP A 497 1.13 35.08 -36.80
CA ASP A 497 1.64 35.71 -38.03
C ASP A 497 3.04 35.21 -38.40
N ASN A 498 3.92 35.08 -37.41
CA ASN A 498 5.30 34.60 -37.62
C ASN A 498 5.37 33.14 -38.07
N LEU A 499 4.65 32.23 -37.41
CA LEU A 499 4.63 30.81 -37.80
C LEU A 499 3.97 30.64 -39.17
N THR A 500 2.87 31.36 -39.41
CA THR A 500 2.15 31.34 -40.69
C THR A 500 3.06 31.81 -41.82
N ASN A 501 3.82 32.90 -41.63
CA ASN A 501 4.78 33.38 -42.63
C ASN A 501 5.86 32.35 -42.94
N LEU A 502 6.43 31.68 -41.92
CA LEU A 502 7.45 30.63 -42.13
C LEU A 502 6.87 29.41 -42.86
N LEU A 503 5.66 28.98 -42.51
CA LEU A 503 4.98 27.87 -43.17
C LEU A 503 4.63 28.20 -44.63
N VAL A 504 4.19 29.43 -44.91
CA VAL A 504 3.93 29.90 -46.28
C VAL A 504 5.22 29.92 -47.10
N GLN A 505 6.34 30.39 -46.55
CA GLN A 505 7.65 30.34 -47.22
C GLN A 505 8.08 28.91 -47.51
N GLN A 506 7.92 28.00 -46.54
CA GLN A 506 8.23 26.58 -46.73
C GLN A 506 7.36 25.96 -47.83
N GLN A 507 6.06 26.25 -47.84
CA GLN A 507 5.13 25.73 -48.83
C GLN A 507 5.46 26.27 -50.23
N THR A 508 5.77 27.57 -50.35
CA THR A 508 6.17 28.19 -51.61
C THR A 508 7.37 27.49 -52.25
N LEU A 509 8.39 27.15 -51.45
CA LEU A 509 9.57 26.43 -51.95
C LEU A 509 9.28 24.96 -52.30
N LYS A 510 8.37 24.30 -51.57
CA LYS A 510 7.90 22.94 -51.89
C LYS A 510 7.12 22.93 -53.20
N ASP A 511 6.25 23.91 -53.40
CA ASP A 511 5.47 24.08 -54.64
C ASP A 511 6.41 24.36 -55.81
N GLN A 512 7.43 25.20 -55.61
CA GLN A 512 8.47 25.46 -56.61
C GLN A 512 9.20 24.17 -57.04
N LEU A 513 9.63 23.32 -56.09
CA LEU A 513 10.26 22.03 -56.43
C LEU A 513 9.31 21.09 -57.17
N THR A 514 8.04 21.09 -56.79
CA THR A 514 7.01 20.25 -57.42
C THR A 514 6.74 20.72 -58.85
N GLU A 515 6.56 22.03 -59.06
CA GLU A 515 6.39 22.62 -60.39
C GLU A 515 7.62 22.32 -61.27
N TRP A 516 8.84 22.50 -60.75
CA TRP A 516 10.06 22.16 -61.46
C TRP A 516 10.14 20.68 -61.84
N ALA A 517 9.72 19.77 -60.97
CA ALA A 517 9.68 18.33 -61.26
C ALA A 517 8.66 18.01 -62.38
N GLU A 518 7.44 18.54 -62.26
CA GLU A 518 6.36 18.34 -63.23
C GLU A 518 6.71 18.91 -64.61
N GLN A 519 7.25 20.12 -64.67
CA GLN A 519 7.66 20.75 -65.94
C GLN A 519 8.81 19.99 -66.59
N THR A 520 9.83 19.59 -65.81
CA THR A 520 10.94 18.78 -66.33
C THR A 520 10.44 17.41 -66.82
N SER A 521 9.49 16.82 -66.10
CA SER A 521 8.83 15.57 -66.50
C SER A 521 8.08 15.76 -67.82
N ASN A 522 7.33 16.86 -67.96
CA ASN A 522 6.49 17.12 -69.12
C ASN A 522 7.34 17.37 -70.38
N ILE A 523 8.43 18.13 -70.25
CA ILE A 523 9.34 18.42 -71.37
C ILE A 523 10.01 17.14 -71.91
N ILE A 524 10.40 16.21 -71.03
CA ILE A 524 11.23 15.06 -71.42
C ILE A 524 10.38 13.81 -71.71
N PHE A 525 9.30 13.62 -70.94
CA PHE A 525 8.47 12.42 -70.96
C PHE A 525 7.05 12.66 -71.44
N GLN A 526 6.61 13.92 -71.61
CA GLN A 526 5.23 14.28 -71.93
C GLN A 526 4.24 13.76 -70.87
N ASP A 527 4.68 13.70 -69.61
CA ASP A 527 3.88 13.36 -68.43
C ASP A 527 4.34 14.17 -67.21
N THR A 528 3.56 14.19 -66.12
CA THR A 528 3.89 14.91 -64.88
C THR A 528 4.41 14.01 -63.75
N ILE A 529 4.59 12.71 -64.03
CA ILE A 529 4.81 11.69 -62.99
C ILE A 529 6.16 10.96 -63.11
N SER A 530 6.90 11.13 -64.21
CA SER A 530 8.19 10.47 -64.41
C SER A 530 9.28 11.00 -63.50
N ILE A 531 9.22 12.27 -63.17
CA ILE A 531 10.11 12.95 -62.24
C ILE A 531 9.25 13.55 -61.15
N LYS A 532 9.60 13.28 -59.89
CA LYS A 532 8.90 13.81 -58.72
C LYS A 532 9.90 14.30 -57.69
N ALA A 533 9.53 15.37 -56.98
CA ALA A 533 10.29 15.89 -55.86
C ALA A 533 9.97 15.09 -54.59
N GLU A 534 10.98 14.72 -53.82
CA GLU A 534 10.84 14.00 -52.56
C GLU A 534 12.01 14.32 -51.62
N TYR A 535 11.77 14.19 -50.31
CA TYR A 535 12.82 14.29 -49.31
C TYR A 535 13.51 12.94 -49.09
N PHE A 536 14.85 12.92 -49.17
CA PHE A 536 15.67 11.76 -48.87
C PHE A 536 16.56 12.01 -47.65
N SER A 537 16.61 11.05 -46.73
CA SER A 537 17.30 11.18 -45.45
C SER A 537 18.82 11.49 -45.51
N LYS A 538 19.50 11.19 -46.63
CA LYS A 538 20.93 11.50 -46.81
C LYS A 538 21.15 12.67 -47.76
N GLU A 539 20.37 12.73 -48.82
CA GLU A 539 20.53 13.64 -49.94
C GLU A 539 19.75 14.96 -49.79
N GLY A 540 18.76 15.01 -48.89
CA GLY A 540 17.84 16.14 -48.75
C GLY A 540 16.69 16.10 -49.76
N TYR A 541 16.08 17.25 -50.04
CA TYR A 541 15.08 17.37 -51.10
C TYR A 541 15.77 17.20 -52.47
N ALA A 542 15.34 16.19 -53.22
CA ALA A 542 15.87 15.88 -54.53
C ALA A 542 14.76 15.31 -55.41
N PHE A 543 15.08 15.07 -56.68
CA PHE A 543 14.14 14.44 -57.60
C PHE A 543 14.44 12.96 -57.72
N TYR A 544 13.41 12.16 -58.01
CA TYR A 544 13.60 10.76 -58.35
C TYR A 544 12.99 10.41 -59.71
N ILE A 545 13.62 9.44 -60.37
CA ILE A 545 13.23 8.96 -61.69
C ILE A 545 13.41 7.44 -61.81
N LEU A 546 12.51 6.75 -62.51
CA LEU A 546 12.69 5.32 -62.81
C LEU A 546 13.97 5.07 -63.62
N SER A 547 14.71 4.02 -63.24
CA SER A 547 15.97 3.64 -63.89
C SER A 547 15.82 3.41 -65.40
N LYS A 548 14.69 2.86 -65.84
CA LYS A 548 14.38 2.64 -67.27
C LYS A 548 14.21 3.96 -68.06
N LYS A 549 13.82 5.06 -67.39
CA LYS A 549 13.58 6.38 -67.99
C LYS A 549 14.83 7.28 -68.00
N LEU A 550 15.88 6.94 -67.22
CA LEU A 550 17.11 7.73 -67.10
C LEU A 550 17.87 7.90 -68.42
N ALA A 551 17.89 6.88 -69.28
CA ALA A 551 18.59 6.95 -70.56
C ALA A 551 18.01 8.04 -71.49
N LYS A 552 16.69 8.28 -71.43
CA LYS A 552 16.02 9.34 -72.19
C LYS A 552 16.37 10.72 -71.62
N LEU A 553 16.41 10.86 -70.29
CA LEU A 553 16.85 12.08 -69.60
C LEU A 553 18.26 12.51 -70.05
N ASN A 554 19.21 11.57 -70.09
CA ASN A 554 20.60 11.85 -70.48
C ASN A 554 20.76 12.27 -71.96
N ARG A 555 19.81 11.91 -72.83
CA ARG A 555 19.83 12.29 -74.26
C ARG A 555 19.28 13.68 -74.53
N VAL A 556 18.48 14.23 -73.62
CA VAL A 556 17.72 15.50 -73.80
C VAL A 556 18.36 16.64 -73.00
N ARG A 557 19.68 16.59 -72.73
CA ARG A 557 20.38 17.66 -72.01
C ARG A 557 20.35 18.96 -72.82
N SER A 558 19.45 19.87 -72.45
CA SER A 558 19.32 21.21 -73.00
C SER A 558 19.40 22.27 -71.90
N PRO A 559 19.96 23.46 -72.19
CA PRO A 559 19.89 24.60 -71.27
C PRO A 559 18.43 24.96 -70.98
N ALA A 560 18.17 25.54 -69.81
CA ALA A 560 16.82 25.92 -69.38
C ALA A 560 16.13 26.79 -70.44
N SER A 561 14.94 26.38 -70.87
CA SER A 561 14.15 27.06 -71.91
C SER A 561 13.23 28.15 -71.35
N SER A 562 13.02 28.16 -70.03
CA SER A 562 12.22 29.17 -69.32
C SER A 562 12.66 29.32 -67.85
N ALA A 563 12.23 30.40 -67.18
CA ALA A 563 12.53 30.66 -65.77
C ALA A 563 11.99 29.58 -64.80
N ASN A 564 11.02 28.77 -65.22
CA ASN A 564 10.38 27.75 -64.38
C ASN A 564 10.93 26.33 -64.65
N THR A 565 11.95 26.20 -65.52
CA THR A 565 12.55 24.91 -65.86
C THR A 565 13.97 24.81 -65.33
N ILE A 566 14.33 23.66 -64.75
CA ILE A 566 15.70 23.42 -64.31
C ILE A 566 16.59 23.14 -65.53
N ASP A 567 17.81 23.65 -65.52
CA ASP A 567 18.81 23.31 -66.52
C ASP A 567 19.14 21.82 -66.48
N THR A 568 18.61 21.07 -67.44
CA THR A 568 18.78 19.62 -67.53
C THR A 568 20.23 19.21 -67.81
N SER A 569 21.07 20.14 -68.30
CA SER A 569 22.51 19.90 -68.50
C SER A 569 23.30 19.88 -67.18
N SER A 570 22.75 20.51 -66.13
CA SER A 570 23.34 20.60 -64.78
C SER A 570 22.91 19.46 -63.83
N ILE A 571 22.20 18.45 -64.34
CA ILE A 571 21.69 17.33 -63.53
C ILE A 571 22.83 16.42 -63.05
N ILE A 572 22.85 16.17 -61.74
CA ILE A 572 23.79 15.30 -61.03
C ILE A 572 23.01 14.09 -60.50
N ILE A 573 23.53 12.89 -60.74
CA ILE A 573 22.97 11.65 -60.17
C ILE A 573 23.61 11.43 -58.81
N LEU A 574 22.81 11.47 -57.74
CA LEU A 574 23.28 11.28 -56.37
C LEU A 574 23.38 9.80 -55.99
N GLY A 575 22.59 8.93 -56.62
CA GLY A 575 22.63 7.50 -56.37
C GLY A 575 21.41 6.75 -56.90
N LYS A 576 21.32 5.47 -56.54
CA LYS A 576 20.22 4.57 -56.94
C LYS A 576 19.61 3.93 -55.69
N ARG A 577 18.27 3.93 -55.59
CA ARG A 577 17.50 3.21 -54.56
C ARG A 577 16.45 2.32 -55.24
N GLY A 578 16.64 1.01 -55.16
CA GLY A 578 15.78 0.03 -55.83
C GLY A 578 15.71 0.28 -57.35
N ASN A 579 14.51 0.55 -57.84
CA ASN A 579 14.26 0.81 -59.26
C ASN A 579 14.40 2.28 -59.68
N TYR A 580 14.74 3.19 -58.76
CA TYR A 580 14.81 4.63 -59.00
C TYR A 580 16.23 5.18 -58.86
N HIS A 581 16.54 6.24 -59.61
CA HIS A 581 17.72 7.09 -59.42
C HIS A 581 17.31 8.39 -58.76
N ILE A 582 18.14 8.86 -57.83
CA ILE A 582 18.01 10.17 -57.21
C ILE A 582 18.86 11.14 -58.02
N ILE A 583 18.24 12.22 -58.48
CA ILE A 583 18.86 13.25 -59.30
C ILE A 583 18.68 14.62 -58.65
N THR A 584 19.64 15.50 -58.85
CA THR A 584 19.62 16.88 -58.35
C THR A 584 20.25 17.84 -59.35
N SER A 585 20.24 19.13 -59.05
CA SER A 585 20.95 20.19 -59.78
C SER A 585 21.40 21.26 -58.78
N PRO A 586 22.30 22.20 -59.14
CA PRO A 586 22.67 23.31 -58.27
C PRO A 586 21.46 24.10 -57.74
N ALA A 587 20.44 24.32 -58.59
CA ALA A 587 19.21 25.02 -58.20
C ALA A 587 18.36 24.20 -57.21
N ILE A 588 18.22 22.88 -57.43
CA ILE A 588 17.51 21.99 -56.50
C ILE A 588 18.24 21.94 -55.15
N LEU A 589 19.57 21.84 -55.16
CA LEU A 589 20.39 21.84 -53.94
C LEU A 589 20.22 23.14 -53.14
N GLU A 590 20.20 24.30 -53.80
CA GLU A 590 19.99 25.58 -53.13
C GLU A 590 18.62 25.64 -52.44
N VAL A 591 17.55 25.24 -53.13
CA VAL A 591 16.20 25.18 -52.55
C VAL A 591 16.13 24.14 -51.43
N SER A 592 16.78 22.97 -51.59
CA SER A 592 16.84 21.95 -50.53
C SER A 592 17.54 22.47 -49.27
N ILE A 593 18.63 23.24 -49.41
CA ILE A 593 19.33 23.84 -48.27
C ILE A 593 18.41 24.85 -47.58
N LYS A 594 17.75 25.74 -48.34
CA LYS A 594 16.79 26.71 -47.80
C LYS A 594 15.62 26.03 -47.08
N LEU A 595 15.06 24.96 -47.65
CA LEU A 595 13.99 24.19 -47.02
C LEU A 595 14.42 23.54 -45.70
N ASN A 596 15.62 22.94 -45.66
CA ASN A 596 16.15 22.35 -44.43
C ASN A 596 16.38 23.42 -43.35
N LEU A 597 16.91 24.60 -43.72
CA LEU A 597 17.10 25.74 -42.80
C LEU A 597 15.76 26.28 -42.30
N LEU A 598 14.75 26.40 -43.16
CA LEU A 598 13.40 26.80 -42.77
C LEU A 598 12.77 25.77 -41.83
N GLU A 599 12.96 24.48 -42.07
CA GLU A 599 12.47 23.42 -41.20
C GLU A 599 13.12 23.47 -39.80
N GLU A 600 14.42 23.75 -39.73
CA GLU A 600 15.13 24.00 -38.46
C GLU A 600 14.60 25.26 -37.74
N GLN A 601 14.38 26.35 -38.48
CA GLN A 601 13.83 27.59 -37.96
C GLN A 601 12.41 27.40 -37.41
N ILE A 602 11.53 26.71 -38.14
CA ILE A 602 10.16 26.38 -37.71
C ILE A 602 10.21 25.55 -36.43
N ASN A 603 11.00 24.46 -36.43
CA ASN A 603 11.12 23.58 -35.27
C ASN A 603 11.64 24.33 -34.02
N THR A 604 12.61 25.24 -34.21
CA THR A 604 13.15 26.06 -33.13
C THR A 604 12.11 27.04 -32.60
N TYR A 605 11.42 27.75 -33.49
CA TYR A 605 10.37 28.72 -33.12
C TYR A 605 9.23 28.05 -32.36
N VAL A 606 8.76 26.90 -32.86
CA VAL A 606 7.67 26.13 -32.25
C VAL A 606 8.07 25.65 -30.86
N LYS A 607 9.25 25.03 -30.71
CA LYS A 607 9.74 24.56 -29.39
C LYS A 607 9.88 25.70 -28.39
N GLN A 608 10.47 26.83 -28.80
CA GLN A 608 10.64 27.99 -27.93
C GLN A 608 9.29 28.58 -27.49
N THR A 609 8.36 28.73 -28.43
CA THR A 609 7.03 29.27 -28.14
C THR A 609 6.24 28.33 -27.24
N TYR A 610 6.23 27.03 -27.55
CA TYR A 610 5.60 25.98 -26.74
C TYR A 610 6.11 26.00 -25.29
N ASN A 611 7.43 26.02 -25.09
CA ASN A 611 8.04 26.04 -23.75
C ASN A 611 7.71 27.32 -22.99
N ARG A 612 7.74 28.47 -23.68
CA ARG A 612 7.42 29.77 -23.07
C ARG A 612 5.98 29.79 -22.57
N GLU A 613 5.02 29.36 -23.39
CA GLU A 613 3.61 29.35 -23.00
C GLU A 613 3.33 28.34 -21.89
N LEU A 614 3.91 27.14 -21.95
CA LEU A 614 3.80 26.16 -20.85
C LEU A 614 4.32 26.70 -19.52
N LYS A 615 5.44 27.41 -19.54
CA LYS A 615 6.02 28.03 -18.34
C LYS A 615 5.11 29.13 -17.80
N ARG A 616 4.56 29.98 -18.68
CA ARG A 616 3.61 31.03 -18.31
C ARG A 616 2.36 30.44 -17.66
N LEU A 617 1.78 29.39 -18.26
CA LEU A 617 0.61 28.70 -17.74
C LEU A 617 0.89 28.07 -16.37
N TYR A 618 2.01 27.35 -16.22
CA TYR A 618 2.39 26.78 -14.92
C TYR A 618 2.45 27.84 -13.83
N LEU A 619 3.19 28.94 -14.07
CA LEU A 619 3.37 30.00 -13.07
C LEU A 619 2.06 30.73 -12.74
N SER A 620 1.08 30.71 -13.65
CA SER A 620 -0.22 31.38 -13.45
C SER A 620 -1.21 30.50 -12.70
N TYR A 621 -1.08 29.17 -12.76
CA TYR A 621 -2.10 28.23 -12.28
C TYR A 621 -1.59 27.15 -11.33
N SER A 622 -0.30 27.11 -10.97
CA SER A 622 0.25 26.01 -10.15
C SER A 622 -0.42 25.84 -8.78
N GLU A 623 -0.99 26.90 -8.21
CA GLU A 623 -1.73 26.86 -6.94
C GLU A 623 -3.04 26.05 -7.03
N LEU A 624 -3.61 25.91 -8.23
CA LEU A 624 -4.83 25.13 -8.49
C LEU A 624 -4.60 23.61 -8.38
N PHE A 625 -3.37 23.16 -8.65
CA PHE A 625 -3.07 21.75 -8.92
C PHE A 625 -3.36 20.84 -7.73
N LEU A 626 -2.82 21.16 -6.54
CA LEU A 626 -3.03 20.36 -5.34
C LEU A 626 -4.50 20.36 -4.88
N PRO A 627 -5.23 21.49 -4.81
CA PRO A 627 -6.67 21.50 -4.55
C PRO A 627 -7.48 20.63 -5.52
N LEU A 628 -7.15 20.66 -6.81
CA LEU A 628 -7.81 19.84 -7.84
C LEU A 628 -7.54 18.34 -7.63
N GLU A 629 -6.28 17.96 -7.41
CA GLU A 629 -5.88 16.57 -7.11
C GLU A 629 -6.59 16.03 -5.87
N ASN A 630 -6.66 16.83 -4.79
CA ASN A 630 -7.35 16.48 -3.55
C ASN A 630 -8.87 16.32 -3.77
N MET A 631 -9.48 17.21 -4.54
CA MET A 631 -10.92 17.13 -4.84
C MET A 631 -11.25 15.87 -5.65
N ILE A 632 -10.47 15.56 -6.70
CA ILE A 632 -10.69 14.37 -7.54
C ILE A 632 -10.49 13.09 -6.73
N SER A 633 -9.40 13.00 -5.95
CA SER A 633 -9.10 11.81 -5.16
C SER A 633 -10.14 11.56 -4.06
N ARG A 634 -10.60 12.60 -3.35
CA ARG A 634 -11.68 12.48 -2.35
C ARG A 634 -12.97 11.97 -2.97
N LEU A 635 -13.35 12.54 -4.12
CA LEU A 635 -14.55 12.14 -4.85
C LEU A 635 -14.48 10.68 -5.31
N ASP A 636 -13.34 10.25 -5.85
CA ASP A 636 -13.13 8.86 -6.30
C ASP A 636 -13.24 7.87 -5.13
N VAL A 637 -12.67 8.21 -3.97
CA VAL A 637 -12.82 7.41 -2.74
C VAL A 637 -14.27 7.37 -2.26
N ALA A 638 -14.99 8.50 -2.27
CA ALA A 638 -16.39 8.55 -1.89
C ALA A 638 -17.27 7.71 -2.84
N LEU A 639 -16.99 7.74 -4.14
CA LEU A 639 -17.67 6.91 -5.14
C LEU A 639 -17.38 5.42 -4.91
N SER A 640 -16.13 5.08 -4.61
CA SER A 640 -15.76 3.73 -4.19
C SER A 640 -16.57 3.28 -2.98
N GLY A 641 -16.66 4.13 -1.95
CA GLY A 641 -17.49 3.90 -0.76
C GLY A 641 -18.96 3.69 -1.09
N ALA A 642 -19.54 4.49 -2.00
CA ALA A 642 -20.94 4.35 -2.42
C ALA A 642 -21.19 3.04 -3.18
N ILE A 643 -20.29 2.65 -4.08
CA ILE A 643 -20.35 1.38 -4.81
C ILE A 643 -20.28 0.20 -3.83
N VAL A 644 -19.30 0.20 -2.93
CA VAL A 644 -19.12 -0.84 -1.89
C VAL A 644 -20.36 -0.93 -1.02
N SER A 645 -20.90 0.21 -0.57
CA SER A 645 -22.07 0.25 0.30
C SER A 645 -23.31 -0.33 -0.36
N THR A 646 -23.55 -0.01 -1.63
CA THR A 646 -24.68 -0.55 -2.40
C THR A 646 -24.49 -2.03 -2.68
N LYS A 647 -23.28 -2.42 -3.10
CA LYS A 647 -22.97 -3.79 -3.53
C LYS A 647 -23.03 -4.80 -2.38
N PHE A 648 -22.56 -4.41 -1.19
CA PHE A 648 -22.41 -5.31 -0.05
C PHE A 648 -23.38 -4.99 1.11
N ASN A 649 -24.32 -4.07 0.87
CA ASN A 649 -25.30 -3.60 1.84
C ASN A 649 -24.61 -3.14 3.15
N TYR A 650 -23.65 -2.24 3.02
CA TYR A 650 -22.97 -1.64 4.17
C TYR A 650 -23.74 -0.41 4.66
N THR A 651 -23.65 -0.17 5.97
CA THR A 651 -24.42 0.87 6.63
C THR A 651 -23.52 2.03 7.05
N ARG A 652 -24.08 3.25 6.99
CA ARG A 652 -23.44 4.46 7.51
C ARG A 652 -23.19 4.34 9.01
N PRO A 653 -21.95 4.52 9.49
CA PRO A 653 -21.69 4.60 10.93
C PRO A 653 -22.34 5.83 11.54
N TYR A 654 -22.88 5.69 12.74
CA TYR A 654 -23.37 6.79 13.56
C TYR A 654 -22.29 7.17 14.58
N LEU A 655 -21.71 8.36 14.42
CA LEU A 655 -20.78 8.88 15.42
C LEU A 655 -21.55 9.43 16.61
N GLN A 656 -21.33 8.81 17.77
CA GLN A 656 -21.78 9.39 19.03
C GLN A 656 -20.74 10.45 19.43
N GLY A 657 -21.19 11.59 19.97
CA GLY A 657 -20.31 12.73 20.29
C GLY A 657 -19.20 12.40 21.29
N GLU A 658 -18.55 13.43 21.82
CA GLU A 658 -17.37 13.26 22.68
C GLU A 658 -17.59 12.27 23.85
N GLY A 659 -16.56 11.48 24.14
CA GLY A 659 -16.59 10.50 25.21
C GLY A 659 -15.59 9.36 24.99
N PRO A 660 -15.57 8.37 25.91
CA PRO A 660 -14.69 7.22 25.79
C PRO A 660 -15.04 6.38 24.57
N GLY A 661 -14.03 5.81 23.92
CA GLY A 661 -14.20 4.91 22.79
C GLY A 661 -15.25 3.82 23.06
N LEU A 662 -16.15 3.63 22.11
CA LEU A 662 -17.32 2.75 22.23
C LEU A 662 -17.71 2.20 20.87
N ILE A 663 -18.12 0.93 20.86
CA ILE A 663 -18.87 0.33 19.75
C ILE A 663 -20.16 -0.34 20.22
N GLU A 664 -21.22 -0.11 19.46
CA GLU A 664 -22.47 -0.87 19.50
C GLU A 664 -22.89 -1.18 18.07
N THR A 665 -23.13 -2.44 17.77
CA THR A 665 -23.47 -2.89 16.42
C THR A 665 -24.43 -4.05 16.45
N THR A 666 -25.30 -4.09 15.45
CA THR A 666 -26.25 -5.18 15.20
C THR A 666 -25.94 -5.87 13.89
N ASN A 667 -26.01 -7.21 13.88
CA ASN A 667 -25.66 -8.03 12.72
C ASN A 667 -24.30 -7.65 12.08
N LEU A 668 -23.26 -7.50 12.92
CA LEU A 668 -21.89 -7.29 12.47
C LEU A 668 -21.42 -8.51 11.66
N ARG A 669 -20.88 -8.24 10.47
CA ARG A 669 -20.33 -9.24 9.53
C ARG A 669 -18.84 -9.00 9.33
N HIS A 670 -18.13 -10.03 8.88
CA HIS A 670 -16.73 -9.89 8.47
C HIS A 670 -16.67 -9.64 6.94
N PRO A 671 -16.22 -8.45 6.48
CA PRO A 671 -16.21 -8.06 5.06
C PRO A 671 -15.62 -9.09 4.09
N LEU A 672 -14.45 -9.67 4.42
CA LEU A 672 -13.83 -10.67 3.55
C LEU A 672 -14.53 -12.04 3.57
N ILE A 673 -14.96 -12.52 4.74
CA ILE A 673 -15.51 -13.88 4.88
C ILE A 673 -16.88 -13.98 4.24
N GLU A 674 -17.72 -12.94 4.33
CA GLU A 674 -19.03 -12.94 3.66
C GLU A 674 -18.93 -13.04 2.13
N GLN A 675 -17.78 -12.65 1.54
CA GLN A 675 -17.54 -12.73 0.10
C GLN A 675 -16.85 -14.03 -0.32
N LEU A 676 -15.96 -14.58 0.53
CA LEU A 676 -15.28 -15.85 0.26
C LEU A 676 -16.21 -17.05 0.40
N ASN A 677 -17.11 -17.00 1.38
CA ASN A 677 -17.97 -18.13 1.70
C ASN A 677 -19.23 -18.11 0.83
N THR A 678 -19.16 -18.76 -0.33
CA THR A 678 -20.27 -18.86 -1.29
C THR A 678 -21.23 -20.02 -1.00
N GLN A 679 -20.87 -20.92 -0.06
CA GLN A 679 -21.63 -22.14 0.23
C GLN A 679 -22.46 -22.04 1.53
N GLU A 680 -22.04 -21.23 2.50
CA GLU A 680 -22.76 -21.01 3.76
C GLU A 680 -22.95 -19.52 4.03
N GLU A 681 -24.10 -19.15 4.60
CA GLU A 681 -24.38 -17.78 5.03
C GLU A 681 -23.43 -17.34 6.16
N CYS A 682 -22.90 -16.11 6.06
CA CYS A 682 -22.04 -15.56 7.10
C CYS A 682 -22.85 -15.29 8.38
N VAL A 683 -22.46 -15.90 9.50
CA VAL A 683 -23.15 -15.67 10.79
C VAL A 683 -22.79 -14.28 11.30
N ALA A 684 -23.80 -13.42 11.41
CA ALA A 684 -23.67 -12.07 11.93
C ALA A 684 -23.78 -12.03 13.47
N HIS A 685 -23.21 -11.00 14.10
CA HIS A 685 -23.15 -10.89 15.56
C HIS A 685 -23.57 -9.52 16.07
N ASP A 686 -24.36 -9.50 17.14
CA ASP A 686 -24.62 -8.27 17.90
C ASP A 686 -23.51 -8.07 18.92
N ILE A 687 -22.88 -6.89 18.93
CA ILE A 687 -21.75 -6.57 19.81
C ILE A 687 -22.01 -5.23 20.48
N SER A 688 -21.89 -5.21 21.81
CA SER A 688 -21.93 -3.98 22.62
C SER A 688 -20.80 -4.03 23.63
N LEU A 689 -19.93 -3.02 23.59
CA LEU A 689 -18.82 -2.84 24.53
C LEU A 689 -19.07 -1.70 25.51
N GLU A 690 -20.34 -1.37 25.83
CA GLU A 690 -20.68 -0.39 26.87
C GLU A 690 -20.10 -0.78 28.24
N ASP A 691 -20.18 -2.08 28.60
CA ASP A 691 -19.60 -2.63 29.84
C ASP A 691 -18.07 -2.84 29.72
N LYS A 692 -17.48 -2.43 28.60
CA LYS A 692 -16.05 -2.40 28.29
C LYS A 692 -15.32 -3.75 28.19
N GLY A 693 -15.79 -4.82 28.83
CA GLY A 693 -15.11 -6.13 28.80
C GLY A 693 -15.97 -7.28 28.29
N MET A 694 -15.46 -8.02 27.31
CA MET A 694 -16.07 -9.26 26.81
C MET A 694 -15.05 -10.42 26.79
N LEU A 695 -15.39 -11.54 27.42
CA LEU A 695 -14.66 -12.81 27.27
C LEU A 695 -15.47 -13.80 26.44
N ILE A 696 -14.83 -14.33 25.40
CA ILE A 696 -15.41 -15.32 24.50
C ILE A 696 -14.76 -16.68 24.72
N PHE A 697 -15.57 -17.66 25.11
CA PHE A 697 -15.17 -19.06 25.23
C PHE A 697 -15.59 -19.84 23.99
N SER A 698 -14.69 -20.63 23.42
CA SER A 698 -15.09 -21.54 22.35
C SER A 698 -13.99 -22.55 22.03
N VAL A 699 -14.40 -23.68 21.46
CA VAL A 699 -13.50 -24.60 20.76
C VAL A 699 -12.89 -23.98 19.50
N ASN A 700 -11.76 -24.53 19.07
CA ASN A 700 -11.10 -24.14 17.83
C ASN A 700 -11.99 -24.49 16.63
N GLY A 701 -11.97 -23.62 15.60
CA GLY A 701 -12.79 -23.76 14.39
C GLY A 701 -14.20 -23.15 14.48
N ALA A 702 -14.67 -22.71 15.64
CA ALA A 702 -16.01 -22.11 15.75
C ALA A 702 -16.10 -20.63 15.32
N GLY A 703 -14.99 -19.99 14.93
CA GLY A 703 -14.98 -18.62 14.41
C GLY A 703 -14.55 -17.51 15.39
N LYS A 704 -13.82 -17.82 16.46
CA LYS A 704 -13.31 -16.82 17.44
C LYS A 704 -12.50 -15.71 16.78
N SER A 705 -11.44 -16.09 16.06
CA SER A 705 -10.54 -15.17 15.37
C SER A 705 -11.28 -14.38 14.28
N THR A 706 -12.25 -15.01 13.60
CA THR A 706 -13.12 -14.33 12.62
C THR A 706 -13.94 -13.23 13.27
N LEU A 707 -14.55 -13.45 14.44
CA LEU A 707 -15.30 -12.41 15.13
C LEU A 707 -14.40 -11.27 15.59
N LEU A 708 -13.23 -11.57 16.16
CA LEU A 708 -12.25 -10.54 16.53
C LEU A 708 -11.84 -9.69 15.32
N ARG A 709 -11.50 -10.32 14.20
CA ARG A 709 -11.15 -9.62 12.95
C ARG A 709 -12.31 -8.78 12.43
N ALA A 710 -13.55 -9.29 12.49
CA ALA A 710 -14.74 -8.55 12.07
C ALA A 710 -14.91 -7.25 12.86
N ILE A 711 -14.71 -7.29 14.19
CA ILE A 711 -14.79 -6.09 15.04
C ILE A 711 -13.70 -5.08 14.64
N GLY A 712 -12.44 -5.51 14.58
CA GLY A 712 -11.31 -4.62 14.25
C GLY A 712 -11.43 -3.98 12.87
N VAL A 713 -11.75 -4.78 11.85
CA VAL A 713 -11.92 -4.31 10.47
C VAL A 713 -13.03 -3.26 10.35
N ASN A 714 -14.18 -3.48 10.97
CA ASN A 714 -15.29 -2.52 10.87
C ASN A 714 -15.01 -1.22 11.63
N VAL A 715 -14.27 -1.26 12.75
CA VAL A 715 -13.78 -0.03 13.42
C VAL A 715 -12.84 0.75 12.50
N ILE A 716 -11.92 0.06 11.82
CA ILE A 716 -11.00 0.68 10.86
C ILE A 716 -11.77 1.28 9.68
N LEU A 717 -12.73 0.56 9.09
CA LEU A 717 -13.56 1.08 7.99
C LEU A 717 -14.30 2.35 8.41
N ALA A 718 -14.95 2.34 9.58
CA ALA A 718 -15.62 3.52 10.11
C ALA A 718 -14.62 4.68 10.28
N GLN A 719 -13.51 4.48 10.99
CA GLN A 719 -12.51 5.55 11.20
C GLN A 719 -11.72 5.93 9.94
N ALA A 720 -11.81 5.16 8.85
CA ALA A 720 -11.31 5.55 7.53
C ALA A 720 -12.29 6.49 6.78
N GLY A 721 -13.54 6.62 7.29
CA GLY A 721 -14.63 7.35 6.65
C GLY A 721 -15.47 6.51 5.68
N MET A 722 -15.38 5.18 5.78
CA MET A 722 -16.12 4.23 4.95
C MET A 722 -17.35 3.68 5.70
N TYR A 723 -18.33 3.17 4.97
CA TYR A 723 -19.45 2.43 5.57
C TYR A 723 -19.00 1.03 6.00
N VAL A 724 -19.77 0.41 6.89
CA VAL A 724 -19.38 -0.81 7.60
C VAL A 724 -20.33 -1.98 7.32
N ALA A 725 -19.81 -3.20 7.42
CA ALA A 725 -20.55 -4.44 7.22
C ALA A 725 -21.39 -4.79 8.46
N ALA A 726 -22.44 -4.02 8.70
CA ALA A 726 -23.41 -4.22 9.78
C ALA A 726 -24.76 -3.61 9.42
N ASP A 727 -25.82 -3.94 10.16
CA ASP A 727 -27.15 -3.32 9.98
C ASP A 727 -27.28 -2.00 10.76
N SER A 728 -26.53 -1.86 11.86
CA SER A 728 -26.35 -0.60 12.57
C SER A 728 -24.97 -0.58 13.22
N PHE A 729 -24.33 0.58 13.27
CA PHE A 729 -23.00 0.71 13.87
C PHE A 729 -22.86 2.08 14.52
N LYS A 730 -22.87 2.12 15.86
CA LYS A 730 -22.57 3.32 16.63
C LYS A 730 -21.12 3.29 17.08
N LEU A 731 -20.44 4.41 16.93
CA LEU A 731 -19.02 4.54 17.22
C LEU A 731 -18.76 5.82 18.00
N ARG A 732 -18.00 5.72 19.10
CA ARG A 732 -17.11 6.80 19.54
C ARG A 732 -15.69 6.40 19.14
N PRO A 733 -14.97 7.20 18.34
CA PRO A 733 -13.67 6.83 17.80
C PRO A 733 -12.68 6.37 18.87
N TYR A 734 -11.92 5.31 18.57
CA TYR A 734 -10.81 4.85 19.40
C TYR A 734 -9.51 5.54 18.98
N ASN A 735 -8.60 5.75 19.93
CA ASN A 735 -7.25 6.23 19.68
C ASN A 735 -6.26 5.08 19.49
N TYR A 736 -6.54 3.90 20.03
CA TYR A 736 -5.66 2.73 19.91
C TYR A 736 -6.48 1.48 19.55
N LEU A 737 -6.03 0.74 18.55
CA LEU A 737 -6.51 -0.61 18.25
C LEU A 737 -5.34 -1.58 18.38
N ILE A 738 -5.41 -2.46 19.38
CA ILE A 738 -4.32 -3.36 19.75
C ILE A 738 -4.78 -4.79 19.56
N THR A 739 -4.09 -5.53 18.70
CA THR A 739 -4.44 -6.91 18.38
C THR A 739 -3.41 -7.91 18.89
N ARG A 740 -3.89 -9.08 19.30
CA ARG A 740 -3.10 -10.30 19.46
C ARG A 740 -3.96 -11.44 18.96
N ILE A 741 -4.02 -11.63 17.65
CA ILE A 741 -4.83 -12.66 17.00
C ILE A 741 -3.88 -13.67 16.38
N LEU A 742 -3.98 -14.92 16.82
CA LEU A 742 -3.16 -16.00 16.28
C LEU A 742 -3.45 -16.16 14.78
N GLY A 743 -2.42 -16.02 13.95
CA GLY A 743 -2.48 -16.08 12.49
C GLY A 743 -1.29 -16.85 11.93
N GLY A 744 -1.50 -17.56 10.82
CA GLY A 744 -0.62 -18.62 10.33
C GLY A 744 0.74 -18.23 9.74
N ASP A 745 1.22 -16.99 9.91
CA ASP A 745 2.46 -16.50 9.27
C ASP A 745 3.34 -15.67 10.22
N ASP A 746 3.33 -15.96 11.52
CA ASP A 746 4.36 -15.41 12.41
C ASP A 746 5.66 -16.21 12.23
N LEU A 747 6.36 -15.84 11.16
CA LEU A 747 7.75 -16.19 10.86
C LEU A 747 8.72 -15.46 11.80
N HIS A 748 8.41 -15.34 13.10
CA HIS A 748 9.34 -14.84 14.13
C HIS A 748 10.43 -15.90 14.41
N LYS A 749 11.10 -16.36 13.35
CA LYS A 749 12.10 -17.42 13.33
C LYS A 749 13.29 -16.99 14.19
N GLY A 750 13.28 -17.39 15.46
CA GLY A 750 14.37 -17.18 16.41
C GLY A 750 13.93 -16.83 17.83
N GLN A 751 12.69 -16.39 18.05
CA GLN A 751 12.16 -16.05 19.38
C GLN A 751 11.16 -17.11 19.87
N GLY A 752 11.08 -17.31 21.18
CA GLY A 752 10.08 -18.19 21.78
C GLY A 752 8.68 -17.60 21.62
N THR A 753 7.69 -18.41 21.25
CA THR A 753 6.28 -17.98 21.05
C THR A 753 5.73 -17.23 22.26
N PHE A 754 6.08 -17.68 23.47
CA PHE A 754 5.70 -17.03 24.72
C PHE A 754 6.37 -15.65 24.91
N GLU A 755 7.61 -15.47 24.49
CA GLU A 755 8.30 -14.18 24.63
C GLU A 755 7.66 -13.10 23.76
N VAL A 756 7.32 -13.46 22.51
CA VAL A 756 6.56 -12.59 21.59
C VAL A 756 5.20 -12.25 22.19
N GLU A 757 4.48 -13.24 22.74
CA GLU A 757 3.21 -13.01 23.45
C GLU A 757 3.36 -12.03 24.62
N MET A 758 4.44 -12.13 25.40
CA MET A 758 4.69 -11.21 26.51
C MET A 758 5.04 -9.79 26.05
N ARG A 759 5.71 -9.65 24.90
CA ARG A 759 6.00 -8.34 24.28
C ARG A 759 4.70 -7.68 23.78
N ASP A 760 3.86 -8.43 23.09
CA ASP A 760 2.53 -7.97 22.64
C ASP A 760 1.66 -7.57 23.84
N LEU A 761 1.67 -8.38 24.90
CA LEU A 761 0.96 -8.08 26.15
C LEU A 761 1.53 -6.83 26.85
N SER A 762 2.84 -6.63 26.84
CA SER A 762 3.47 -5.41 27.37
C SER A 762 2.93 -4.16 26.66
N THR A 763 2.82 -4.19 25.32
CA THR A 763 2.20 -3.10 24.55
C THR A 763 0.73 -2.90 24.92
N ILE A 764 -0.04 -3.99 25.05
CA ILE A 764 -1.43 -3.95 25.50
C ILE A 764 -1.54 -3.22 26.85
N LEU A 765 -0.75 -3.62 27.84
CA LEU A 765 -0.81 -3.06 29.20
C LEU A 765 -0.33 -1.60 29.28
N LYS A 766 0.64 -1.21 28.45
CA LYS A 766 1.16 0.17 28.38
C LYS A 766 0.15 1.14 27.76
N LEU A 767 -0.56 0.71 26.72
CA LEU A 767 -1.46 1.58 25.94
C LEU A 767 -2.94 1.42 26.32
N ALA A 768 -3.29 0.50 27.22
CA ALA A 768 -4.64 0.31 27.72
C ALA A 768 -5.17 1.58 28.43
N ASN A 769 -6.19 2.19 27.85
CA ASN A 769 -6.93 3.31 28.42
C ASN A 769 -8.38 3.31 27.89
N TYR A 770 -9.17 4.30 28.31
CA TYR A 770 -10.59 4.38 27.97
C TYR A 770 -10.92 4.63 26.49
N ASN A 771 -9.92 4.96 25.67
CA ASN A 771 -10.00 5.11 24.21
C ASN A 771 -9.22 4.02 23.46
N SER A 772 -8.90 2.90 24.13
CA SER A 772 -8.26 1.75 23.50
C SER A 772 -9.27 0.63 23.27
N LEU A 773 -9.14 -0.05 22.12
CA LEU A 773 -9.82 -1.30 21.79
C LEU A 773 -8.77 -2.43 21.70
N ILE A 774 -8.92 -3.45 22.54
CA ILE A 774 -8.03 -4.62 22.57
C ILE A 774 -8.77 -5.84 22.04
N LEU A 775 -8.17 -6.52 21.06
CA LEU A 775 -8.69 -7.75 20.47
C LEU A 775 -7.65 -8.86 20.65
N GLY A 776 -7.89 -9.76 21.60
CA GLY A 776 -6.94 -10.83 21.95
C GLY A 776 -7.53 -12.21 21.72
N ASP A 777 -6.76 -13.11 21.12
CA ASP A 777 -7.10 -14.50 20.86
C ASP A 777 -6.13 -15.40 21.62
N GLU A 778 -6.63 -16.11 22.63
CA GLU A 778 -5.87 -17.08 23.43
C GLU A 778 -4.54 -16.51 23.96
N ILE A 779 -4.61 -15.35 24.64
CA ILE A 779 -3.45 -14.76 25.32
C ILE A 779 -2.83 -15.79 26.29
N CYS A 780 -1.50 -15.94 26.23
CA CYS A 780 -0.73 -16.91 27.01
C CYS A 780 -0.98 -18.38 26.64
N HIS A 781 -1.24 -18.69 25.37
CA HIS A 781 -1.33 -20.06 24.89
C HIS A 781 0.02 -20.81 24.97
N GLY A 782 1.15 -20.10 24.85
CA GLY A 782 2.49 -20.70 24.82
C GLY A 782 3.06 -21.18 26.16
N THR A 783 2.31 -21.15 27.26
CA THR A 783 2.77 -21.48 28.63
C THR A 783 1.84 -22.51 29.31
N GLU A 784 2.27 -23.05 30.45
CA GLU A 784 1.46 -23.96 31.25
C GLU A 784 0.20 -23.27 31.81
N VAL A 785 -0.86 -24.06 31.95
CA VAL A 785 -2.23 -23.61 32.27
C VAL A 785 -2.29 -22.69 33.49
N ASN A 786 -1.55 -22.99 34.56
CA ASN A 786 -1.61 -22.22 35.80
C ASN A 786 -1.03 -20.81 35.62
N SER A 787 0.11 -20.68 34.94
CA SER A 787 0.74 -19.38 34.66
C SER A 787 -0.08 -18.60 33.65
N GLY A 788 -0.55 -19.25 32.57
CA GLY A 788 -1.44 -18.61 31.60
C GLY A 788 -2.73 -18.09 32.25
N LEU A 789 -3.33 -18.85 33.16
CA LEU A 789 -4.53 -18.45 33.91
C LEU A 789 -4.26 -17.24 34.82
N ALA A 790 -3.15 -17.23 35.55
CA ALA A 790 -2.77 -16.12 36.42
C ALA A 790 -2.51 -14.82 35.64
N ILE A 791 -1.78 -14.92 34.52
CA ILE A 791 -1.46 -13.78 33.65
C ILE A 791 -2.74 -13.24 33.00
N LEU A 792 -3.62 -14.12 32.51
CA LEU A 792 -4.90 -13.70 31.91
C LEU A 792 -5.81 -13.00 32.93
N ALA A 793 -5.94 -13.54 34.14
CA ALA A 793 -6.72 -12.91 35.21
C ALA A 793 -6.19 -11.51 35.54
N ALA A 794 -4.88 -11.38 35.78
CA ALA A 794 -4.24 -10.09 36.05
C ALA A 794 -4.38 -9.10 34.88
N THR A 795 -4.33 -9.59 33.64
CA THR A 795 -4.56 -8.78 32.44
C THR A 795 -5.98 -8.22 32.43
N ILE A 796 -6.99 -9.06 32.64
CA ILE A 796 -8.41 -8.64 32.66
C ILE A 796 -8.65 -7.58 33.74
N GLU A 797 -8.12 -7.77 34.94
CA GLU A 797 -8.22 -6.79 36.03
C GLU A 797 -7.59 -5.45 35.63
N ARG A 798 -6.40 -5.47 35.02
CA ARG A 798 -5.71 -4.26 34.55
C ARG A 798 -6.52 -3.52 33.48
N LEU A 799 -7.05 -4.24 32.49
CA LEU A 799 -7.84 -3.64 31.41
C LEU A 799 -9.15 -3.04 31.91
N THR A 800 -9.81 -3.74 32.84
CA THR A 800 -11.03 -3.26 33.49
C THR A 800 -10.75 -2.01 34.32
N ALA A 801 -9.67 -2.01 35.12
CA ALA A 801 -9.25 -0.85 35.91
C ALA A 801 -8.94 0.37 35.03
N ALA A 802 -8.29 0.15 33.88
CA ALA A 802 -8.03 1.18 32.87
C ALA A 802 -9.29 1.61 32.08
N ARG A 803 -10.45 0.98 32.34
CA ARG A 803 -11.71 1.19 31.63
C ARG A 803 -11.56 1.04 30.12
N THR A 804 -10.76 0.08 29.68
CA THR A 804 -10.45 -0.17 28.27
C THR A 804 -11.53 -1.02 27.62
N SER A 805 -11.86 -0.79 26.35
CA SER A 805 -12.71 -1.70 25.60
C SER A 805 -11.89 -2.93 25.19
N PHE A 806 -12.32 -4.14 25.56
CA PHE A 806 -11.61 -5.36 25.18
C PHE A 806 -12.53 -6.53 24.85
N VAL A 807 -12.09 -7.32 23.87
CA VAL A 807 -12.66 -8.62 23.53
C VAL A 807 -11.53 -9.64 23.56
N LEU A 808 -11.56 -10.53 24.54
CA LEU A 808 -10.58 -11.60 24.67
C LEU A 808 -11.21 -12.96 24.47
N SER A 809 -10.60 -13.77 23.63
CA SER A 809 -10.92 -15.17 23.43
C SER A 809 -10.05 -16.03 24.35
N THR A 810 -10.64 -17.05 24.99
CA THR A 810 -9.87 -18.00 25.81
C THR A 810 -10.54 -19.36 25.90
N HIS A 811 -9.73 -20.40 26.11
CA HIS A 811 -10.19 -21.74 26.48
C HIS A 811 -10.07 -22.00 27.99
N LEU A 812 -9.56 -21.04 28.77
CA LEU A 812 -9.30 -21.16 30.21
C LEU A 812 -10.55 -20.82 31.04
N HIS A 813 -11.56 -21.71 31.06
CA HIS A 813 -12.82 -21.50 31.81
C HIS A 813 -12.63 -21.22 33.31
N GLN A 814 -11.51 -21.64 33.89
CA GLN A 814 -11.19 -21.40 35.30
C GLN A 814 -11.06 -19.91 35.63
N VAL A 815 -10.79 -19.05 34.62
CA VAL A 815 -10.62 -17.60 34.82
C VAL A 815 -11.88 -16.94 35.37
N CYS A 816 -13.06 -17.47 35.01
CA CYS A 816 -14.35 -16.99 35.51
C CYS A 816 -14.48 -17.04 37.04
N SER A 817 -13.73 -17.93 37.70
CA SER A 817 -13.74 -18.06 39.16
C SER A 817 -12.69 -17.20 39.87
N LEU A 818 -11.77 -16.60 39.11
CA LEU A 818 -10.65 -15.81 39.64
C LEU A 818 -10.89 -14.30 39.55
N ILE A 819 -11.74 -13.85 38.63
CA ILE A 819 -12.01 -12.43 38.40
C ILE A 819 -13.34 -12.01 39.02
N ASP A 820 -13.35 -10.87 39.70
CA ASP A 820 -14.57 -10.21 40.23
C ASP A 820 -14.92 -8.93 39.44
N SER A 821 -14.39 -8.81 38.22
CA SER A 821 -14.57 -7.65 37.34
C SER A 821 -15.89 -7.73 36.57
N PRO A 822 -16.54 -6.59 36.25
CA PRO A 822 -17.79 -6.53 35.47
C PRO A 822 -17.54 -6.86 33.98
N VAL A 823 -17.20 -8.12 33.71
CA VAL A 823 -16.85 -8.62 32.37
C VAL A 823 -17.96 -9.57 31.91
N ARG A 824 -18.46 -9.36 30.69
CA ARG A 824 -19.50 -10.22 30.13
C ARG A 824 -18.88 -11.49 29.56
N TYR A 825 -19.43 -12.64 29.95
CA TYR A 825 -19.04 -13.93 29.41
C TYR A 825 -19.94 -14.34 28.25
N TYR A 826 -19.33 -14.79 27.16
CA TYR A 826 -20.02 -15.34 26.00
C TYR A 826 -19.33 -16.61 25.51
N HIS A 827 -20.03 -17.39 24.71
CA HIS A 827 -19.45 -18.49 23.97
C HIS A 827 -20.00 -18.58 22.55
N LEU A 828 -19.20 -19.12 21.63
CA LEU A 828 -19.69 -19.51 20.31
C LEU A 828 -20.31 -20.90 20.41
N SER A 829 -21.58 -21.03 20.03
CA SER A 829 -22.33 -22.27 20.26
C SER A 829 -21.93 -23.37 19.28
N VAL A 830 -21.81 -24.58 19.83
CA VAL A 830 -21.60 -25.82 19.09
C VAL A 830 -22.63 -26.83 19.55
N ILE A 831 -23.32 -27.45 18.60
CA ILE A 831 -24.37 -28.44 18.87
C ILE A 831 -23.86 -29.81 18.42
N GLN A 832 -24.05 -30.81 19.28
CA GLN A 832 -23.88 -32.20 18.89
C GLN A 832 -25.25 -32.79 18.54
N ARG A 833 -25.37 -33.41 17.37
CA ARG A 833 -26.53 -34.21 16.98
C ARG A 833 -26.11 -35.66 16.72
N GLU A 834 -26.98 -36.60 17.08
CA GLU A 834 -26.70 -38.04 16.95
C GLU A 834 -26.57 -38.48 15.49
N ASP A 835 -27.25 -37.79 14.57
CA ASP A 835 -27.33 -38.10 13.13
C ASP A 835 -26.30 -37.33 12.27
N LEU A 836 -25.99 -36.08 12.65
CA LEU A 836 -25.18 -35.15 11.85
C LEU A 836 -23.81 -34.82 12.47
N GLY A 837 -23.49 -35.37 13.64
CA GLY A 837 -22.22 -35.11 14.31
C GLY A 837 -22.16 -33.73 14.97
N ILE A 838 -21.00 -33.07 14.88
CA ILE A 838 -20.75 -31.77 15.52
C ILE A 838 -21.05 -30.65 14.53
N ILE A 839 -21.98 -29.77 14.90
CA ILE A 839 -22.42 -28.62 14.11
C ILE A 839 -21.93 -27.34 14.80
N TYR A 840 -21.05 -26.61 14.11
CA TYR A 840 -20.59 -25.30 14.53
C TYR A 840 -21.63 -24.25 14.13
N GLU A 841 -22.54 -23.89 15.03
CA GLU A 841 -23.54 -22.84 14.75
C GLU A 841 -22.89 -21.45 14.63
N ARG A 842 -21.73 -21.24 15.29
CA ARG A 842 -20.97 -19.97 15.32
C ARG A 842 -21.78 -18.77 15.85
N LYS A 843 -22.90 -19.02 16.53
CA LYS A 843 -23.73 -17.99 17.18
C LYS A 843 -23.14 -17.62 18.53
N LEU A 844 -23.04 -16.33 18.81
CA LEU A 844 -22.61 -15.82 20.10
C LEU A 844 -23.77 -15.95 21.11
N LYS A 845 -23.56 -16.70 22.19
CA LYS A 845 -24.55 -16.93 23.26
C LYS A 845 -23.98 -16.50 24.62
N PRO A 846 -24.81 -15.98 25.54
CA PRO A 846 -24.34 -15.54 26.85
C PRO A 846 -23.86 -16.71 27.72
N GLY A 847 -22.95 -16.39 28.65
CA GLY A 847 -22.29 -17.34 29.55
C GLY A 847 -21.06 -18.01 28.93
N PRO A 848 -20.20 -18.64 29.75
CA PRO A 848 -18.96 -19.24 29.29
C PRO A 848 -19.16 -20.53 28.47
N GLY A 849 -20.38 -21.04 28.36
CA GLY A 849 -20.66 -22.30 27.66
C GLY A 849 -20.06 -23.53 28.36
N PRO A 850 -20.13 -24.71 27.71
CA PRO A 850 -19.59 -25.94 28.27
C PRO A 850 -18.05 -25.95 28.24
N SER A 851 -17.43 -26.29 29.38
CA SER A 851 -15.97 -26.29 29.55
C SER A 851 -15.24 -27.52 28.98
N GLN A 852 -15.99 -28.50 28.46
CA GLN A 852 -15.46 -29.79 28.02
C GLN A 852 -16.06 -30.17 26.66
N TYR A 853 -15.30 -29.91 25.58
CA TYR A 853 -15.77 -30.19 24.22
C TYR A 853 -14.65 -30.69 23.28
N GLY A 854 -13.37 -30.53 23.66
CA GLY A 854 -12.25 -30.92 22.80
C GLY A 854 -12.15 -32.42 22.52
N ILE A 855 -12.50 -33.26 23.50
CA ILE A 855 -12.51 -34.72 23.32
C ILE A 855 -13.67 -35.14 22.42
N GLU A 856 -14.82 -34.48 22.57
CA GLU A 856 -16.00 -34.67 21.74
C GLU A 856 -15.70 -34.36 20.27
N VAL A 857 -15.03 -33.22 19.99
CA VAL A 857 -14.52 -32.86 18.64
C VAL A 857 -13.54 -33.91 18.13
N MET A 858 -12.56 -34.30 18.94
CA MET A 858 -11.60 -35.33 18.58
C MET A 858 -12.29 -36.66 18.22
N GLY A 859 -13.29 -37.08 18.99
CA GLY A 859 -14.03 -38.31 18.75
C GLY A 859 -14.72 -38.34 17.39
N HIS A 860 -15.18 -37.18 16.92
CA HIS A 860 -15.78 -37.06 15.59
C HIS A 860 -14.74 -37.08 14.46
N ILE A 861 -13.54 -36.53 14.69
CA ILE A 861 -12.47 -36.47 13.67
C ILE A 861 -11.73 -37.80 13.53
N ILE A 862 -11.30 -38.40 14.66
CA ILE A 862 -10.43 -39.58 14.66
C ILE A 862 -11.22 -40.88 14.41
N ASN A 863 -12.54 -40.90 14.65
CA ASN A 863 -13.46 -42.02 14.42
C ASN A 863 -12.97 -43.39 14.97
N ASP A 864 -12.15 -43.38 16.03
CA ASP A 864 -11.67 -44.56 16.75
C ASP A 864 -12.35 -44.61 18.14
N LYS A 865 -13.22 -45.60 18.32
CA LYS A 865 -14.01 -45.76 19.55
C LYS A 865 -13.16 -46.16 20.75
N GLU A 866 -12.09 -46.93 20.56
CA GLU A 866 -11.21 -47.36 21.65
C GLU A 866 -10.34 -46.20 22.12
N PHE A 867 -9.77 -45.44 21.18
CA PHE A 867 -9.01 -44.23 21.48
C PHE A 867 -9.88 -43.17 22.16
N TYR A 868 -11.10 -42.94 21.64
CA TYR A 868 -12.05 -41.99 22.24
C TYR A 868 -12.42 -42.39 23.67
N SER A 869 -12.72 -43.67 23.91
CA SER A 869 -13.02 -44.19 25.25
C SER A 869 -11.83 -44.04 26.21
N SER A 870 -10.62 -44.26 25.71
CA SER A 870 -9.38 -44.07 26.47
C SER A 870 -9.15 -42.60 26.83
N ALA A 871 -9.35 -41.67 25.90
CA ALA A 871 -9.25 -40.23 26.15
C ALA A 871 -10.28 -39.77 27.21
N LEU A 872 -11.52 -40.26 27.14
CA LEU A 872 -12.56 -39.99 28.15
C LEU A 872 -12.16 -40.52 29.54
N LYS A 873 -11.54 -41.71 29.60
CA LYS A 873 -11.01 -42.28 30.85
C LYS A 873 -9.93 -41.38 31.45
N TYR A 874 -8.97 -40.92 30.67
CA TYR A 874 -7.92 -40.02 31.17
C TYR A 874 -8.45 -38.66 31.59
N ARG A 875 -9.43 -38.07 30.89
CA ARG A 875 -10.11 -36.83 31.33
C ARG A 875 -10.71 -36.96 32.72
N LYS A 876 -11.39 -38.09 33.00
CA LYS A 876 -11.95 -38.36 34.34
C LYS A 876 -10.88 -38.42 35.42
N LEU A 877 -9.72 -39.02 35.11
CA LEU A 877 -8.59 -39.11 36.05
C LEU A 877 -7.94 -37.75 36.33
N ILE A 878 -7.81 -36.89 35.31
CA ILE A 878 -7.24 -35.54 35.46
C ILE A 878 -8.16 -34.68 36.35
N ASN A 879 -9.46 -34.67 36.07
CA ASN A 879 -10.44 -33.93 36.87
C ASN A 879 -10.55 -34.44 38.33
N TRP A 880 -10.14 -35.69 38.60
CA TRP A 880 -10.10 -36.26 39.94
C TRP A 880 -8.88 -35.80 40.76
N LYS A 881 -7.74 -35.51 40.10
CA LYS A 881 -6.46 -35.19 40.77
C LYS A 881 -6.24 -33.71 41.10
N SER A 882 -7.10 -32.80 40.63
CA SER A 882 -7.05 -31.38 40.99
C SER A 882 -8.00 -31.09 42.16
N PRO A 883 -7.55 -31.07 43.43
CA PRO A 883 -8.39 -30.58 44.51
C PRO A 883 -8.57 -29.07 44.32
N SER A 884 -9.80 -28.66 44.05
CA SER A 884 -10.18 -27.28 43.85
C SER A 884 -9.83 -26.41 45.07
N LEU A 885 -9.03 -25.35 44.87
CA LEU A 885 -9.15 -24.11 45.66
C LEU A 885 -10.63 -23.73 45.64
N GLN A 886 -11.23 -23.62 46.83
CA GLN A 886 -12.67 -23.69 47.03
C GLN A 886 -13.51 -22.85 46.06
N PRO A 887 -14.38 -23.47 45.28
CA PRO A 887 -15.59 -22.86 44.78
C PRO A 887 -16.74 -23.29 45.68
N ARG A 888 -17.52 -22.34 46.19
CA ARG A 888 -18.90 -22.61 46.62
C ARG A 888 -19.73 -22.97 45.38
N SER A 889 -19.61 -24.21 44.91
CA SER A 889 -20.59 -24.96 44.10
C SER A 889 -19.92 -26.24 43.60
N LYS A 890 -20.43 -27.40 44.03
CA LYS A 890 -19.92 -28.70 43.58
C LYS A 890 -20.71 -29.20 42.36
N SER A 891 -19.95 -29.79 41.44
CA SER A 891 -20.34 -30.69 40.33
C SER A 891 -20.82 -30.04 39.02
N SER A 892 -19.89 -29.87 38.08
CA SER A 892 -20.16 -29.87 36.64
C SER A 892 -19.72 -31.21 36.03
N SER A 893 -20.42 -32.28 36.41
CA SER A 893 -20.51 -33.47 35.57
C SER A 893 -21.58 -33.19 34.51
N LEU A 894 -21.28 -33.50 33.24
CA LEU A 894 -22.23 -33.48 32.12
C LEU A 894 -23.64 -33.92 32.55
N THR A 895 -24.53 -32.95 32.79
CA THR A 895 -25.97 -33.21 32.81
C THR A 895 -26.39 -33.30 31.36
N VAL A 896 -26.30 -34.51 30.81
CA VAL A 896 -27.15 -34.87 29.67
C VAL A 896 -28.58 -34.62 30.14
N PHE A 897 -29.25 -33.62 29.56
CA PHE A 897 -30.65 -33.34 29.84
C PHE A 897 -31.48 -34.55 29.39
N ARG A 898 -31.67 -35.52 30.28
CA ARG A 898 -32.48 -36.69 29.98
C ARG A 898 -33.93 -36.36 30.29
N PRO A 899 -34.84 -36.44 29.31
CA PRO A 899 -36.27 -36.31 29.59
C PRO A 899 -36.73 -37.46 30.49
N SER A 900 -37.64 -37.15 31.41
CA SER A 900 -38.26 -38.12 32.31
C SER A 900 -39.03 -39.17 31.51
N LYS A 901 -38.91 -40.44 31.92
CA LYS A 901 -39.73 -41.55 31.39
C LYS A 901 -41.24 -41.37 31.66
N TYR A 902 -41.60 -40.53 32.63
CA TYR A 902 -43.00 -40.26 32.97
C TYR A 902 -43.57 -39.11 32.12
N ASN A 903 -42.77 -38.10 31.79
CA ASN A 903 -43.19 -36.96 30.97
C ASN A 903 -42.00 -36.31 30.26
N THR A 904 -41.99 -36.31 28.93
CA THR A 904 -40.86 -35.81 28.12
C THR A 904 -40.58 -34.31 28.29
N LYS A 905 -41.53 -33.54 28.87
CA LYS A 905 -41.36 -32.11 29.17
C LYS A 905 -40.78 -31.83 30.56
N VAL A 906 -40.45 -32.87 31.34
CA VAL A 906 -39.80 -32.77 32.65
C VAL A 906 -38.43 -33.40 32.53
N PHE A 907 -37.37 -32.62 32.75
CA PHE A 907 -35.99 -33.07 32.60
C PHE A 907 -35.41 -33.50 33.96
N ILE A 908 -34.50 -34.47 33.93
CA ILE A 908 -33.73 -34.91 35.09
C ILE A 908 -32.38 -34.19 35.01
N ASP A 909 -32.32 -32.98 35.57
CA ASP A 909 -31.15 -32.10 35.54
C ASP A 909 -30.58 -31.88 36.95
N SER A 910 -31.32 -31.19 37.82
CA SER A 910 -30.93 -30.83 39.17
C SER A 910 -32.06 -31.11 40.16
N CYS A 911 -31.70 -31.41 41.39
CA CYS A 911 -32.62 -31.68 42.48
C CYS A 911 -33.31 -30.38 42.86
N GLU A 912 -34.64 -30.34 42.73
CA GLU A 912 -35.45 -29.16 43.06
C GLU A 912 -35.46 -28.80 44.56
N ILE A 913 -34.86 -29.65 45.39
CA ILE A 913 -34.75 -29.45 46.84
C ILE A 913 -33.40 -28.84 47.21
N CYS A 914 -32.29 -29.41 46.72
CA CYS A 914 -30.94 -29.05 47.17
C CYS A 914 -29.98 -28.59 46.06
N GLY A 915 -30.42 -28.60 44.80
CA GLY A 915 -29.61 -28.20 43.64
C GLY A 915 -28.55 -29.22 43.18
N ALA A 916 -28.34 -30.33 43.91
CA ALA A 916 -27.44 -31.41 43.49
C ALA A 916 -27.98 -32.15 42.24
N PRO A 917 -27.15 -32.85 41.45
CA PRO A 917 -27.64 -33.60 40.27
C PRO A 917 -28.81 -34.54 40.60
N ALA A 918 -29.91 -34.43 39.85
CA ALA A 918 -31.05 -35.33 40.02
C ALA A 918 -30.78 -36.67 39.32
N GLU A 919 -31.20 -37.78 39.94
CA GLU A 919 -31.09 -39.12 39.33
C GLU A 919 -32.47 -39.76 39.10
N ALA A 920 -33.50 -39.26 39.76
CA ALA A 920 -34.85 -39.80 39.71
C ALA A 920 -35.92 -38.70 39.70
N ILE A 921 -37.12 -39.09 39.29
CA ILE A 921 -38.33 -38.28 39.39
C ILE A 921 -39.19 -38.85 40.50
N HIS A 922 -39.55 -38.00 41.46
CA HIS A 922 -40.50 -38.31 42.52
C HIS A 922 -41.91 -37.82 42.15
N HIS A 923 -42.93 -38.63 42.44
CA HIS A 923 -44.34 -38.23 42.32
C HIS A 923 -44.80 -37.59 43.62
N ILE A 924 -45.19 -36.31 43.59
CA ILE A 924 -45.65 -35.57 44.79
C ILE A 924 -46.85 -36.28 45.43
N LYS A 925 -47.81 -36.71 44.62
CA LYS A 925 -48.93 -37.55 45.05
C LYS A 925 -48.77 -38.96 44.46
N PRO A 926 -48.67 -40.00 45.29
CA PRO A 926 -48.53 -41.38 44.83
C PRO A 926 -49.81 -41.86 44.13
N LYS A 927 -49.68 -42.95 43.36
CA LYS A 927 -50.75 -43.50 42.49
C LYS A 927 -52.09 -43.79 43.20
N ARG A 928 -52.08 -44.05 44.51
CA ARG A 928 -53.30 -44.30 45.32
C ARG A 928 -54.11 -43.03 45.66
N LEU A 929 -53.51 -41.84 45.57
CA LEU A 929 -54.10 -40.56 45.99
C LEU A 929 -54.37 -39.59 44.81
N CYS A 930 -54.12 -40.02 43.56
CA CYS A 930 -54.20 -39.17 42.39
C CYS A 930 -55.24 -39.72 41.40
N SER A 931 -56.44 -39.13 41.37
CA SER A 931 -57.59 -39.59 40.55
C SER A 931 -57.50 -39.24 39.07
N PHE A 932 -56.62 -38.31 38.66
CA PHE A 932 -56.42 -37.94 37.25
C PHE A 932 -54.95 -37.65 36.90
N ASN A 933 -54.49 -38.30 35.82
CA ASN A 933 -53.25 -38.06 35.06
C ASN A 933 -51.96 -37.95 35.92
N LEU A 934 -51.52 -39.10 36.45
CA LEU A 934 -50.37 -39.27 37.35
C LEU A 934 -49.08 -38.58 36.89
N ASN A 935 -48.84 -38.58 35.57
CA ASN A 935 -47.59 -38.16 34.94
C ASN A 935 -47.59 -36.70 34.45
N ARG A 936 -48.52 -35.86 34.91
CA ARG A 936 -48.51 -34.43 34.60
C ARG A 936 -47.31 -33.72 35.25
N ARG A 937 -46.79 -32.67 34.60
CA ARG A 937 -45.63 -31.88 35.08
C ARG A 937 -45.80 -31.38 36.52
N SER A 938 -47.00 -31.00 36.93
CA SER A 938 -47.28 -30.50 38.29
C SER A 938 -47.25 -31.56 39.40
N ASN A 939 -47.06 -32.84 39.05
CA ASN A 939 -46.96 -33.95 40.02
C ASN A 939 -45.58 -34.61 40.04
N LEU A 940 -44.63 -34.13 39.21
CA LEU A 940 -43.31 -34.72 39.04
C LEU A 940 -42.25 -33.75 39.56
N VAL A 941 -41.26 -34.27 40.28
CA VAL A 941 -40.15 -33.48 40.85
C VAL A 941 -38.83 -34.22 40.65
N PRO A 942 -37.87 -33.63 39.92
CA PRO A 942 -36.49 -34.14 39.88
C PRO A 942 -35.82 -34.04 41.24
N VAL A 943 -35.27 -35.15 41.73
CA VAL A 943 -34.60 -35.22 43.04
C VAL A 943 -33.33 -36.07 42.97
N CYS A 944 -32.34 -35.72 43.80
CA CYS A 944 -31.12 -36.51 44.00
C CYS A 944 -31.39 -37.71 44.93
N PRO A 945 -30.49 -38.72 44.99
CA PRO A 945 -30.70 -39.91 45.80
C PRO A 945 -30.92 -39.64 47.29
N SER A 946 -30.20 -38.67 47.88
CA SER A 946 -30.34 -38.32 49.30
C SER A 946 -31.70 -37.70 49.60
N CYS A 947 -32.10 -36.65 48.86
CA CYS A 947 -33.41 -36.03 49.05
C CYS A 947 -34.55 -36.99 48.71
N HIS A 948 -34.38 -37.87 47.72
CA HIS A 948 -35.38 -38.90 47.42
C HIS A 948 -35.58 -39.85 48.61
N LEU A 949 -34.47 -40.29 49.25
CA LEU A 949 -34.52 -41.13 50.44
C LEU A 949 -35.16 -40.41 51.64
N ASP A 950 -34.85 -39.13 51.83
CA ASP A 950 -35.43 -38.32 52.91
C ASP A 950 -36.94 -38.08 52.74
N ILE A 951 -37.42 -38.00 51.50
CA ILE A 951 -38.86 -37.98 51.22
C ILE A 951 -39.50 -39.33 51.61
N HIS A 952 -38.89 -40.46 51.23
CA HIS A 952 -39.41 -41.79 51.61
C HIS A 952 -39.33 -42.06 53.12
N ARG A 953 -38.39 -41.41 53.82
CA ARG A 953 -38.24 -41.46 55.29
C ARG A 953 -39.10 -40.45 56.04
N ASN A 954 -39.99 -39.70 55.35
CA ASN A 954 -40.81 -38.63 55.93
C ASN A 954 -40.01 -37.50 56.62
N LYS A 955 -38.73 -37.32 56.27
CA LYS A 955 -37.93 -36.17 56.71
C LYS A 955 -38.17 -34.94 55.84
N ILE A 956 -38.65 -35.13 54.61
CA ILE A 956 -39.02 -34.04 53.71
C ILE A 956 -40.46 -34.25 53.23
N SER A 957 -41.30 -33.23 53.38
CA SER A 957 -42.65 -33.21 52.82
C SER A 957 -42.76 -32.20 51.68
N ILE A 958 -43.17 -32.67 50.50
CA ILE A 958 -43.35 -31.81 49.32
C ILE A 958 -44.80 -31.31 49.29
N LEU A 959 -44.98 -29.99 49.40
CA LEU A 959 -46.28 -29.32 49.39
C LEU A 959 -46.81 -29.07 47.96
N GLY A 960 -45.91 -29.03 46.98
CA GLY A 960 -46.22 -28.95 45.55
C GLY A 960 -45.70 -27.67 44.88
N TRP A 961 -46.02 -27.50 43.60
CA TRP A 961 -45.59 -26.35 42.80
C TRP A 961 -46.51 -25.14 43.01
N LYS A 962 -45.93 -23.96 43.22
CA LYS A 962 -46.67 -22.67 43.22
C LYS A 962 -46.12 -21.73 42.15
N ARG A 963 -46.99 -20.91 41.57
CA ARG A 963 -46.67 -19.96 40.50
C ARG A 963 -46.17 -18.64 41.10
N THR A 964 -45.03 -18.14 40.63
CA THR A 964 -44.53 -16.78 40.93
C THR A 964 -44.52 -15.93 39.65
N PRO A 965 -44.34 -14.60 39.72
CA PRO A 965 -44.32 -13.72 38.54
C PRO A 965 -43.24 -14.05 37.51
N VAL A 966 -42.15 -14.73 37.91
CA VAL A 966 -40.98 -15.00 37.06
C VAL A 966 -40.90 -16.47 36.64
N HIS A 967 -41.34 -17.44 37.45
CA HIS A 967 -41.39 -18.87 37.11
C HIS A 967 -42.25 -19.70 38.11
N ASN A 968 -42.39 -21.02 37.91
CA ASN A 968 -42.96 -21.92 38.93
C ASN A 968 -41.87 -22.35 39.92
N LYS A 969 -42.16 -22.39 41.23
CA LYS A 969 -41.22 -22.81 42.28
C LYS A 969 -41.80 -23.96 43.11
N LEU A 970 -40.97 -24.96 43.45
CA LEU A 970 -41.36 -26.07 44.32
C LEU A 970 -41.37 -25.64 45.79
N TYR A 971 -42.45 -25.96 46.51
CA TYR A 971 -42.55 -25.77 47.95
C TYR A 971 -42.43 -27.12 48.67
N TRP A 972 -41.55 -27.17 49.67
CA TRP A 972 -41.29 -28.34 50.51
C TRP A 972 -40.84 -27.89 51.90
N VAL A 973 -40.93 -28.78 52.89
CA VAL A 973 -40.50 -28.54 54.27
C VAL A 973 -39.71 -29.73 54.81
N TYR A 974 -38.76 -29.47 55.70
CA TYR A 974 -38.05 -30.50 56.45
C TYR A 974 -38.78 -30.77 57.77
N LEU A 975 -39.07 -32.02 58.06
CA LEU A 975 -39.76 -32.48 59.26
C LEU A 975 -38.70 -32.98 60.25
N ASN A 976 -38.41 -32.19 61.28
CA ASN A 976 -37.52 -32.60 62.36
C ASN A 976 -38.25 -33.58 63.30
N GLU A 977 -37.62 -34.70 63.63
CA GLU A 977 -38.04 -35.57 64.73
C GLU A 977 -37.63 -34.95 66.09
N SER A 978 -38.60 -34.85 67.00
CA SER A 978 -38.54 -34.49 68.43
C SER A 978 -37.98 -33.12 68.84
N LEU A 979 -38.90 -32.19 69.14
CA LEU A 979 -38.80 -31.27 70.27
C LEU A 979 -39.11 -32.08 71.54
N ASP A 980 -38.10 -32.36 72.36
CA ASP A 980 -38.29 -32.66 73.78
C ASP A 980 -37.03 -32.32 74.59
N SER A 981 -37.23 -31.57 75.69
CA SER A 981 -36.27 -30.98 76.65
C SER A 981 -35.31 -29.91 76.07
N GLY A 982 -35.29 -28.64 76.45
CA GLY A 982 -35.69 -27.98 77.69
C GLY A 982 -34.44 -27.52 78.44
N THR A 983 -33.99 -26.28 78.22
CA THR A 983 -33.46 -25.27 79.18
C THR A 983 -32.61 -24.21 78.45
N GLU A 984 -33.08 -22.96 78.61
CA GLU A 984 -32.44 -21.62 78.54
C GLU A 984 -31.40 -21.29 77.47
#